data_AF-A0A2V9SF18-F1
#
_entry.id   AF-A0A2V9SF18-F1
#
_cell.length_a   1.000
_cell.length_b   1.000
_cell.length_c   1.000
_cell.angle_alpha   90.00
_cell.angle_beta   90.00
_cell.angle_gamma   90.00
#
_symmetry.space_group_name_H-M   'P 1'
#
loop_
_entity.id
_entity.type
_entity.pdbx_description
1 polymer ?
#
loop_
_entity_poly.entity_id
_entity_poly.type
_entity_poly.pdbx_seq_one_letter_code
_entity_poly.pdbx_strand_id
1 'polypeptide(L)'
;MFRAIANRGDGLTEARSRTIDSRVRCLHTALLVGVAYYLGALIGFALTFPDEAVSTLWPPNAIVLTALLLASTSEWWIVLSGAFLGHLIVQLQSGIPLPMILGWFVSNSTEAVFGAFCIRRFTKGPVDFANLKTVTVYTGFAVILAPVLSSFLDAAFVVLVGWKNDTYWEVWRMRLPSNAVAAITIPPFFVLWLTNGNVWLRSSVWRYLEAASLVCGLLAVSFAVFCQAAPGPETTPALVYLPLPFLLWAAIRFGPAGASATILLVALSSICGAFRGGGPFTGISVAENVLSLQLFLIAVSLPMLFLAALVEERREKMKVLSESEARFRTMADTAPVLIWMSGADKLYTFFNKVWLEFTGRSLEQELGNGWAEGVHSEDSRRCMETSTISFDSRQEFTLEYRLRRYDGEYRWILTNGIPRFAADGSFLGYIGCAVDLTERKRAEDALRESEQCLAQTEKVSLVMVTHTDLEGRWLKVPPTLCELLGYTEEELLGRSFQELTHPDDVDLNWRQRQRLIRGEIKSFDLEKRYLRKDRSIVWVYVNVTLVTDRDGRPVHCLSYIRDITERKQAEEALRESEKRYRIVAESASDVIVTIDETSTILFSNAAVERVFGYTPKELIGRKLTVLMPESLRRRHEEGMHRYLDTDKRTFSWNSASFPGMHKSGRQIFVDLSFAESRVGHRRLFTGIIRDVTERRRAESRRNTQHAVTRILSEAGSIADATPRLLQSICECLDWKFAEMWRVDPQTNLLTCRETWHSPSEDLAGFASASREFS
;
A
#
# COMPACT_ATOMS: atom_id res chain seq x y z
N MET A 1 -10.76 62.36 -14.63
CA MET A 1 -9.56 63.19 -14.42
C MET A 1 -8.56 62.53 -13.47
N PHE A 2 -8.73 62.56 -12.14
CA PHE A 2 -7.71 62.08 -11.20
C PHE A 2 -7.45 60.56 -11.26
N ARG A 3 -8.39 59.76 -11.78
CA ARG A 3 -8.20 58.32 -12.06
C ARG A 3 -7.08 58.06 -13.07
N ALA A 4 -6.86 58.99 -14.00
CA ALA A 4 -5.78 58.93 -14.97
C ALA A 4 -4.40 59.26 -14.34
N ILE A 5 -4.36 59.84 -13.14
CA ILE A 5 -3.15 60.08 -12.34
C ILE A 5 -2.91 58.87 -11.42
N ALA A 6 -3.94 58.35 -10.76
CA ALA A 6 -3.86 57.19 -9.85
C ALA A 6 -3.37 55.90 -10.55
N ASN A 7 -3.90 55.57 -11.74
CA ASN A 7 -3.50 54.37 -12.50
C ASN A 7 -2.03 54.37 -12.97
N ARG A 8 -1.25 55.43 -12.70
CA ARG A 8 0.18 55.53 -13.06
C ARG A 8 1.13 55.08 -11.96
N GLY A 9 0.65 54.97 -10.72
CA GLY A 9 1.47 54.65 -9.54
C GLY A 9 1.91 53.19 -9.41
N ASP A 10 1.20 52.26 -10.06
CA ASP A 10 1.38 50.81 -9.86
C ASP A 10 2.23 50.11 -10.96
N GLY A 11 2.89 50.85 -11.85
CA GLY A 11 3.56 50.31 -13.03
C GLY A 11 5.07 50.06 -12.89
N LEU A 12 5.47 49.03 -12.14
CA LEU A 12 6.85 48.50 -12.12
C LEU A 12 7.09 47.49 -13.25
N THR A 13 6.81 47.82 -14.52
CA THR A 13 7.34 47.05 -15.65
C THR A 13 7.28 47.84 -16.96
N GLU A 14 8.20 47.51 -17.86
CA GLU A 14 8.33 47.97 -19.26
C GLU A 14 8.97 49.35 -19.50
N ALA A 15 10.31 49.29 -19.56
CA ALA A 15 11.17 50.30 -20.15
C ALA A 15 11.50 49.90 -21.60
N ARG A 16 10.95 50.62 -22.60
CA ARG A 16 11.68 51.02 -23.83
C ARG A 16 10.93 51.92 -24.84
N SER A 17 9.65 52.28 -24.67
CA SER A 17 8.95 53.20 -25.61
C SER A 17 8.63 54.62 -25.06
N ARG A 18 9.27 55.04 -23.95
CA ARG A 18 8.70 56.05 -23.04
C ARG A 18 8.88 57.54 -23.37
N THR A 19 9.69 57.99 -24.32
CA THR A 19 10.08 59.43 -24.40
C THR A 19 9.08 60.38 -25.05
N ILE A 20 8.37 59.98 -26.12
CA ILE A 20 7.34 60.83 -26.75
C ILE A 20 6.05 60.77 -25.94
N ASP A 21 5.70 59.57 -25.49
CA ASP A 21 4.54 59.30 -24.65
C ASP A 21 4.69 59.97 -23.27
N SER A 22 5.91 60.10 -22.69
CA SER A 22 6.09 60.81 -21.40
C SER A 22 5.77 62.29 -21.49
N ARG A 23 6.21 63.01 -22.53
CA ARG A 23 5.96 64.46 -22.66
C ARG A 23 4.48 64.77 -22.83
N VAL A 24 3.78 64.02 -23.68
CA VAL A 24 2.32 64.13 -23.85
C VAL A 24 1.59 63.79 -22.55
N ARG A 25 2.05 62.76 -21.82
CA ARG A 25 1.51 62.39 -20.51
C ARG A 25 1.74 63.44 -19.42
N CYS A 26 2.89 64.12 -19.43
CA CYS A 26 3.19 65.23 -18.51
C CYS A 26 2.29 66.43 -18.78
N LEU A 27 2.15 66.81 -20.06
CA LEU A 27 1.27 67.90 -20.48
C LEU A 27 -0.19 67.63 -20.11
N HIS A 28 -0.66 66.39 -20.32
CA HIS A 28 -2.01 66.00 -19.93
C HIS A 28 -2.24 66.08 -18.41
N THR A 29 -1.28 65.65 -17.59
CA THR A 29 -1.37 65.79 -16.12
C THR A 29 -1.40 67.25 -15.69
N ALA A 30 -0.49 68.07 -16.22
CA ALA A 30 -0.45 69.50 -15.92
C ALA A 30 -1.77 70.18 -16.29
N LEU A 31 -2.30 69.90 -17.49
CA LEU A 31 -3.57 70.45 -17.95
C LEU A 31 -4.73 70.04 -17.05
N LEU A 32 -4.83 68.75 -16.73
CA LEU A 32 -5.86 68.24 -15.84
C LEU A 32 -5.80 68.95 -14.48
N VAL A 33 -4.63 68.93 -13.81
CA VAL A 33 -4.46 69.59 -12.50
C VAL A 33 -4.80 71.08 -12.59
N GLY A 34 -4.38 71.78 -13.64
CA GLY A 34 -4.71 73.18 -13.86
C GLY A 34 -6.23 73.43 -14.00
N VAL A 35 -6.94 72.57 -14.74
CA VAL A 35 -8.40 72.64 -14.86
C VAL A 35 -9.09 72.38 -13.52
N ALA A 36 -8.67 71.36 -12.75
CA ALA A 36 -9.27 71.13 -11.44
C ALA A 36 -8.97 72.26 -10.46
N TYR A 37 -7.75 72.81 -10.48
CA TYR A 37 -7.41 73.98 -9.66
C TYR A 37 -8.32 75.15 -10.01
N TYR A 38 -8.44 75.47 -11.30
CA TYR A 38 -9.30 76.55 -11.81
C TYR A 38 -10.76 76.38 -11.37
N LEU A 39 -11.33 75.18 -11.57
CA LEU A 39 -12.70 74.88 -11.13
C LEU A 39 -12.85 74.93 -9.60
N GLY A 40 -11.87 74.42 -8.86
CA GLY A 40 -11.85 74.46 -7.41
C GLY A 40 -11.79 75.89 -6.87
N ALA A 41 -11.04 76.77 -7.52
CA ALA A 41 -10.96 78.19 -7.17
C ALA A 41 -12.26 78.92 -7.49
N LEU A 42 -12.91 78.65 -8.63
CA LEU A 42 -14.25 79.17 -8.93
C LEU A 42 -15.27 78.75 -7.87
N ILE A 43 -15.23 77.48 -7.42
CA ILE A 43 -16.07 77.02 -6.31
C ILE A 43 -15.71 77.76 -5.02
N GLY A 44 -14.43 77.90 -4.68
CA GLY A 44 -13.99 78.64 -3.50
C GLY A 44 -14.47 80.09 -3.47
N PHE A 45 -14.43 80.78 -4.62
CA PHE A 45 -14.96 82.14 -4.77
C PHE A 45 -16.47 82.20 -4.69
N ALA A 46 -17.19 81.27 -5.32
CA ALA A 46 -18.64 81.15 -5.18
C ALA A 46 -19.07 80.86 -3.73
N LEU A 47 -18.17 80.25 -2.96
CA LEU A 47 -18.32 79.96 -1.54
C LEU A 47 -17.65 81.03 -0.63
N THR A 48 -17.41 82.22 -1.14
CA THR A 48 -16.97 83.38 -0.36
C THR A 48 -18.14 84.34 -0.17
N PHE A 49 -18.37 84.82 1.05
CA PHE A 49 -19.49 85.72 1.33
C PHE A 49 -19.22 87.14 0.75
N PRO A 50 -20.22 87.84 0.17
CA PRO A 50 -19.99 89.07 -0.58
C PRO A 50 -19.32 90.22 0.20
N ASP A 51 -19.56 90.29 1.51
CA ASP A 51 -19.10 91.39 2.38
C ASP A 51 -17.92 91.01 3.30
N GLU A 52 -17.48 89.74 3.29
CA GLU A 52 -16.45 89.19 4.19
C GLU A 52 -15.40 88.43 3.39
N ALA A 53 -14.10 88.60 3.69
CA ALA A 53 -13.01 87.89 2.98
C ALA A 53 -12.92 86.37 3.31
N VAL A 54 -13.96 85.81 3.94
CA VAL A 54 -14.04 84.45 4.46
C VAL A 54 -14.67 83.51 3.44
N SER A 55 -13.92 82.50 3.01
CA SER A 55 -14.44 81.37 2.23
C SER A 55 -14.73 80.20 3.17
N THR A 56 -15.93 79.60 3.08
CA THR A 56 -16.31 78.45 3.92
C THR A 56 -15.46 77.22 3.66
N LEU A 57 -14.99 77.06 2.42
CA LEU A 57 -14.20 75.94 1.94
C LEU A 57 -13.30 76.45 0.81
N TRP A 58 -12.01 76.18 0.90
CA TRP A 58 -11.05 76.50 -0.16
C TRP A 58 -10.50 75.24 -0.85
N PRO A 59 -11.17 74.72 -1.90
CA PRO A 59 -10.76 73.49 -2.59
C PRO A 59 -9.35 73.45 -3.20
N PRO A 60 -8.75 74.56 -3.69
CA PRO A 60 -7.51 74.47 -4.47
C PRO A 60 -6.36 73.76 -3.75
N ASN A 61 -6.12 74.03 -2.47
CA ASN A 61 -5.00 73.46 -1.71
C ASN A 61 -5.18 71.94 -1.55
N ALA A 62 -6.40 71.52 -1.25
CA ALA A 62 -6.78 70.12 -1.14
C ALA A 62 -6.69 69.38 -2.48
N ILE A 63 -7.02 70.04 -3.61
CA ILE A 63 -6.87 69.48 -4.95
C ILE A 63 -5.41 69.23 -5.30
N VAL A 64 -4.52 70.19 -5.02
CA VAL A 64 -3.08 70.03 -5.23
C VAL A 64 -2.53 68.94 -4.33
N LEU A 65 -2.89 68.93 -3.05
CA LEU A 65 -2.51 67.87 -2.11
C LEU A 65 -2.94 66.49 -2.62
N THR A 66 -4.19 66.34 -3.06
CA THR A 66 -4.71 65.10 -3.67
C THR A 66 -3.86 64.67 -4.86
N ALA A 67 -3.55 65.59 -5.78
CA ALA A 67 -2.74 65.30 -6.95
C ALA A 67 -1.31 64.88 -6.57
N LEU A 68 -0.69 65.49 -5.56
CA LEU A 68 0.64 65.12 -5.06
C LEU A 68 0.66 63.77 -4.33
N LEU A 69 -0.42 63.42 -3.62
CA LEU A 69 -0.57 62.10 -2.97
C LEU A 69 -0.78 60.99 -4.01
N LEU A 70 -1.38 61.27 -5.17
CA LEU A 70 -1.57 60.31 -6.26
C LEU A 70 -0.38 60.23 -7.24
N ALA A 71 0.33 61.34 -7.47
CA ALA A 71 1.46 61.41 -8.39
C ALA A 71 2.77 60.93 -7.76
N SER A 72 3.71 60.42 -8.57
CA SER A 72 5.05 60.12 -8.08
C SER A 72 5.81 61.41 -7.70
N THR A 73 6.78 61.33 -6.79
CA THR A 73 7.57 62.51 -6.37
C THR A 73 8.31 63.17 -7.52
N SER A 74 8.69 62.39 -8.55
CA SER A 74 9.32 62.90 -9.77
C SER A 74 8.40 63.76 -10.65
N GLU A 75 7.08 63.66 -10.45
CA GLU A 75 6.06 64.40 -11.21
C GLU A 75 5.51 65.62 -10.46
N TRP A 76 5.97 65.87 -9.23
CA TRP A 76 5.44 66.95 -8.40
C TRP A 76 5.59 68.33 -9.05
N TRP A 77 6.70 68.59 -9.72
CA TRP A 77 6.90 69.85 -10.44
C TRP A 77 5.89 70.03 -11.59
N ILE A 78 5.42 68.94 -12.21
CA ILE A 78 4.39 68.97 -13.26
C ILE A 78 3.03 69.33 -12.66
N VAL A 79 2.68 68.71 -11.52
CA VAL A 79 1.47 69.01 -10.76
C VAL A 79 1.45 70.48 -10.34
N LEU A 80 2.56 70.98 -9.77
CA LEU A 80 2.69 72.37 -9.35
C LEU A 80 2.64 73.34 -10.55
N SER A 81 3.27 73.01 -11.67
CA SER A 81 3.22 73.85 -12.88
C SER A 81 1.79 73.95 -13.45
N GLY A 82 1.07 72.83 -13.48
CA GLY A 82 -0.34 72.81 -13.88
C GLY A 82 -1.22 73.64 -12.95
N ALA A 83 -1.06 73.46 -11.63
CA ALA A 83 -1.75 74.23 -10.61
C ALA A 83 -1.45 75.73 -10.72
N PHE A 84 -0.19 76.11 -10.98
CA PHE A 84 0.20 77.51 -11.17
C PHE A 84 -0.52 78.18 -12.33
N LEU A 85 -0.63 77.48 -13.48
CA LEU A 85 -1.35 78.02 -14.63
C LEU A 85 -2.84 78.22 -14.32
N GLY A 86 -3.48 77.22 -13.69
CA GLY A 86 -4.88 77.33 -13.27
C GLY A 86 -5.10 78.48 -12.27
N HIS A 87 -4.18 78.62 -11.30
CA HIS A 87 -4.16 79.71 -10.32
C HIS A 87 -3.99 81.07 -10.98
N LEU A 88 -3.00 81.23 -11.86
CA LEU A 88 -2.73 82.50 -12.52
C LEU A 88 -3.94 82.98 -13.33
N ILE A 89 -4.57 82.07 -14.10
CA ILE A 89 -5.73 82.40 -14.94
C ILE A 89 -6.91 82.86 -14.09
N VAL A 90 -7.29 82.09 -13.05
CA VAL A 90 -8.48 82.41 -12.25
C VAL A 90 -8.29 83.71 -11.46
N GLN A 91 -7.11 83.94 -10.88
CA GLN A 91 -6.86 85.10 -10.02
C GLN A 91 -6.74 86.40 -10.83
N LEU A 92 -6.17 86.34 -12.05
CA LEU A 92 -6.13 87.49 -12.97
C LEU A 92 -7.54 87.91 -13.42
N GLN A 93 -8.42 86.95 -13.68
CA GLN A 93 -9.83 87.23 -14.02
C GLN A 93 -10.58 87.90 -12.87
N SER A 94 -10.21 87.57 -11.63
CA SER A 94 -10.78 88.15 -10.42
C SER A 94 -10.17 89.51 -10.03
N GLY A 95 -9.27 90.08 -10.83
CA GLY A 95 -8.72 91.43 -10.62
C GLY A 95 -7.73 91.53 -9.45
N ILE A 96 -7.11 90.43 -9.05
CA ILE A 96 -6.18 90.40 -7.91
C ILE A 96 -4.77 90.84 -8.34
N PRO A 97 -4.06 91.68 -7.57
CA PRO A 97 -2.72 92.15 -7.90
C PRO A 97 -1.71 91.03 -8.02
N LEU A 98 -0.81 91.15 -8.98
CA LEU A 98 0.21 90.15 -9.27
C LEU A 98 1.07 89.73 -8.05
N PRO A 99 1.52 90.65 -7.15
CA PRO A 99 2.25 90.24 -5.94
C PRO A 99 1.44 89.31 -5.03
N MET A 100 0.13 89.57 -4.93
CA MET A 100 -0.79 88.77 -4.12
C MET A 100 -1.05 87.39 -4.75
N ILE A 101 -1.21 87.35 -6.08
CA ILE A 101 -1.33 86.09 -6.84
C ILE A 101 -0.13 85.19 -6.57
N LEU A 102 1.08 85.73 -6.65
CA LEU A 102 2.32 84.96 -6.41
C LEU A 102 2.42 84.51 -4.95
N GLY A 103 2.14 85.41 -3.99
CA GLY A 103 2.15 85.08 -2.56
C GLY A 103 1.19 83.95 -2.20
N TRP A 104 -0.07 84.02 -2.67
CA TRP A 104 -1.05 82.95 -2.47
C TRP A 104 -0.64 81.63 -3.10
N PHE A 105 -0.05 81.65 -4.28
CA PHE A 105 0.42 80.42 -4.89
C PHE A 105 1.52 79.76 -4.06
N VAL A 106 2.48 80.55 -3.56
CA VAL A 106 3.56 80.06 -2.70
C VAL A 106 2.99 79.47 -1.41
N SER A 107 2.06 80.17 -0.75
CA SER A 107 1.41 79.67 0.48
C SER A 107 0.67 78.35 0.24
N ASN A 108 -0.23 78.33 -0.74
CA ASN A 108 -1.08 77.19 -1.09
C ASN A 108 -0.25 75.97 -1.54
N SER A 109 0.81 76.20 -2.30
CA SER A 109 1.71 75.14 -2.75
C SER A 109 2.56 74.60 -1.60
N THR A 110 3.02 75.46 -0.69
CA THR A 110 3.79 75.04 0.49
C THR A 110 2.96 74.13 1.37
N GLU A 111 1.67 74.44 1.58
CA GLU A 111 0.72 73.60 2.30
C GLU A 111 0.65 72.18 1.71
N ALA A 112 0.35 72.11 0.42
CA ALA A 112 0.13 70.85 -0.28
C ALA A 112 1.42 70.01 -0.36
N VAL A 113 2.56 70.64 -0.65
CA VAL A 113 3.87 69.97 -0.75
C VAL A 113 4.33 69.47 0.62
N PHE A 114 4.22 70.30 1.67
CA PHE A 114 4.62 69.91 3.01
C PHE A 114 3.75 68.76 3.54
N GLY A 115 2.43 68.85 3.37
CA GLY A 115 1.50 67.78 3.73
C GLY A 115 1.83 66.48 3.00
N ALA A 116 1.96 66.52 1.67
CA ALA A 116 2.28 65.34 0.86
C ALA A 116 3.64 64.73 1.20
N PHE A 117 4.65 65.56 1.47
CA PHE A 117 6.01 65.12 1.82
C PHE A 117 6.02 64.37 3.15
N CYS A 118 5.42 64.97 4.18
CA CYS A 118 5.37 64.35 5.51
C CYS A 118 4.57 63.05 5.47
N ILE A 119 3.40 63.03 4.82
CA ILE A 119 2.60 61.80 4.69
C ILE A 119 3.42 60.68 4.06
N ARG A 120 4.00 60.91 2.87
CA ARG A 120 4.81 59.90 2.17
C ARG A 120 6.03 59.46 2.98
N ARG A 121 6.66 60.37 3.73
CA ARG A 121 7.85 60.08 4.55
C ARG A 121 7.55 59.15 5.72
N PHE A 122 6.35 59.18 6.29
CA PHE A 122 5.98 58.42 7.48
C PHE A 122 5.11 57.18 7.20
N THR A 123 4.36 57.13 6.09
CA THR A 123 3.49 55.99 5.76
C THR A 123 4.17 54.90 4.94
N LYS A 124 5.31 55.17 4.28
CA LYS A 124 6.09 54.20 3.46
C LYS A 124 5.20 53.36 2.52
N GLY A 125 4.73 53.95 1.41
CA GLY A 125 3.91 53.27 0.40
C GLY A 125 2.86 54.18 -0.24
N PRO A 126 1.95 53.64 -1.07
CA PRO A 126 0.76 54.38 -1.51
C PRO A 126 -0.10 54.76 -0.30
N VAL A 127 -0.75 55.91 -0.38
CA VAL A 127 -1.54 56.45 0.74
C VAL A 127 -2.86 55.69 0.84
N ASP A 128 -2.98 54.88 1.89
CA ASP A 128 -4.19 54.11 2.20
C ASP A 128 -4.78 54.53 3.54
N PHE A 129 -6.02 55.02 3.50
CA PHE A 129 -6.77 55.46 4.67
C PHE A 129 -7.48 54.31 5.42
N ALA A 130 -7.28 53.05 5.01
CA ALA A 130 -7.71 51.88 5.80
C ALA A 130 -6.83 51.63 7.04
N ASN A 131 -5.68 52.29 7.16
CA ASN A 131 -4.76 52.13 8.27
C ASN A 131 -4.84 53.31 9.25
N LEU A 132 -5.00 53.03 10.54
CA LEU A 132 -5.04 54.04 11.61
C LEU A 132 -3.78 54.91 11.66
N LYS A 133 -2.60 54.32 11.38
CA LYS A 133 -1.34 55.06 11.29
C LYS A 133 -1.38 56.10 10.18
N THR A 134 -1.91 55.74 9.00
CA THR A 134 -2.02 56.67 7.88
C THR A 134 -2.98 57.80 8.19
N VAL A 135 -4.14 57.52 8.77
CA VAL A 135 -5.11 58.55 9.17
C VAL A 135 -4.52 59.48 10.24
N THR A 136 -3.78 58.95 11.20
CA THR A 136 -3.08 59.74 12.24
C THR A 136 -2.05 60.69 11.62
N VAL A 137 -1.16 60.16 10.76
CA VAL A 137 -0.14 60.96 10.07
C VAL A 137 -0.79 62.02 9.16
N TYR A 138 -1.80 61.62 8.40
CA TYR A 138 -2.55 62.51 7.53
C TYR A 138 -3.20 63.66 8.29
N THR A 139 -3.90 63.35 9.39
CA THR A 139 -4.55 64.35 10.24
C THR A 139 -3.52 65.33 10.82
N GLY A 140 -2.43 64.80 11.40
CA GLY A 140 -1.39 65.63 12.01
C GLY A 140 -0.73 66.59 11.02
N PHE A 141 -0.36 66.10 9.84
CA PHE A 141 0.41 66.90 8.87
C PHE A 141 -0.45 67.67 7.87
N ALA A 142 -1.47 67.07 7.27
CA ALA A 142 -2.25 67.71 6.21
C ALA A 142 -3.50 68.46 6.72
N VAL A 143 -4.10 68.06 7.84
CA VAL A 143 -5.31 68.74 8.37
C VAL A 143 -4.96 69.79 9.44
N ILE A 144 -3.87 69.59 10.18
CA ILE A 144 -3.48 70.49 11.28
C ILE A 144 -2.24 71.31 10.90
N LEU A 145 -1.06 70.67 10.77
CA LEU A 145 0.20 71.41 10.69
C LEU A 145 0.36 72.20 9.38
N ALA A 146 0.02 71.62 8.23
CA ALA A 146 0.13 72.31 6.95
C ALA A 146 -0.80 73.54 6.87
N PRO A 147 -2.11 73.45 7.22
CA PRO A 147 -2.97 74.63 7.29
C PRO A 147 -2.48 75.70 8.27
N VAL A 148 -1.93 75.33 9.43
CA VAL A 148 -1.35 76.30 10.38
C VAL A 148 -0.21 77.10 9.76
N LEU A 149 0.73 76.40 9.10
CA LEU A 149 1.89 77.02 8.45
C LEU A 149 1.48 77.87 7.23
N SER A 150 0.57 77.35 6.41
CA SER A 150 0.05 78.03 5.22
C SER A 150 -0.71 79.29 5.58
N SER A 151 -1.66 79.22 6.51
CA SER A 151 -2.42 80.41 6.93
C SER A 151 -1.53 81.48 7.55
N PHE A 152 -0.42 81.09 8.21
CA PHE A 152 0.57 82.02 8.74
C PHE A 152 1.32 82.75 7.61
N LEU A 153 1.76 82.01 6.59
CA LEU A 153 2.40 82.60 5.40
C LEU A 153 1.43 83.49 4.62
N ASP A 154 0.18 83.05 4.45
CA ASP A 154 -0.86 83.82 3.75
C ASP A 154 -1.12 85.18 4.43
N ALA A 155 -1.35 85.16 5.76
CA ALA A 155 -1.55 86.38 6.53
C ALA A 155 -0.36 87.36 6.41
N ALA A 156 0.87 86.84 6.33
CA ALA A 156 2.05 87.68 6.11
C ALA A 156 2.03 88.35 4.73
N PHE A 157 1.66 87.62 3.67
CA PHE A 157 1.57 88.20 2.33
C PHE A 157 0.48 89.27 2.23
N VAL A 158 -0.69 89.05 2.84
CA VAL A 158 -1.79 90.04 2.85
C VAL A 158 -1.34 91.37 3.45
N VAL A 159 -0.68 91.31 4.62
CA VAL A 159 -0.19 92.51 5.32
C VAL A 159 0.97 93.18 4.59
N LEU A 160 1.92 92.40 4.06
CA LEU A 160 3.08 92.93 3.33
C LEU A 160 2.69 93.63 2.02
N VAL A 161 1.67 93.13 1.32
CA VAL A 161 1.17 93.71 0.07
C VAL A 161 0.22 94.88 0.32
N GLY A 162 -0.32 95.01 1.54
CA GLY A 162 -1.34 96.01 1.87
C GLY A 162 -2.69 95.72 1.20
N TRP A 163 -3.01 94.43 1.03
CA TRP A 163 -4.20 93.98 0.31
C TRP A 163 -5.41 93.89 1.25
N LYS A 164 -6.34 94.85 1.15
CA LYS A 164 -7.43 95.08 2.12
C LYS A 164 -6.88 95.48 3.51
N ASN A 165 -7.66 96.22 4.30
CA ASN A 165 -7.23 96.70 5.63
C ASN A 165 -7.40 95.63 6.74
N ASP A 166 -7.32 94.35 6.38
CA ASP A 166 -7.53 93.24 7.32
C ASP A 166 -6.28 93.05 8.20
N THR A 167 -6.47 92.72 9.49
CA THR A 167 -5.33 92.46 10.37
C THR A 167 -4.75 91.06 10.14
N TYR A 168 -3.46 90.89 10.45
CA TYR A 168 -2.76 89.61 10.34
C TYR A 168 -3.53 88.45 11.00
N TRP A 169 -3.97 88.66 12.25
CA TRP A 169 -4.62 87.63 13.05
C TRP A 169 -6.04 87.32 12.59
N GLU A 170 -6.75 88.29 12.02
CA GLU A 170 -8.05 88.05 11.39
C GLU A 170 -7.87 87.13 10.18
N VAL A 171 -6.96 87.45 9.26
CA VAL A 171 -6.70 86.62 8.07
C VAL A 171 -6.31 85.20 8.46
N TRP A 172 -5.39 85.07 9.42
CA TRP A 172 -4.95 83.76 9.91
C TRP A 172 -6.12 82.93 10.48
N ARG A 173 -6.95 83.54 11.34
CA ARG A 173 -8.12 82.91 11.95
C ARG A 173 -9.18 82.51 10.93
N MET A 174 -9.35 83.28 9.85
CA MET A 174 -10.31 83.00 8.79
C MET A 174 -9.84 81.86 7.86
N ARG A 175 -8.53 81.79 7.55
CA ARG A 175 -7.97 80.84 6.57
C ARG A 175 -7.75 79.43 7.14
N LEU A 176 -7.27 79.33 8.38
CA LEU A 176 -6.95 78.05 9.02
C LEU A 176 -8.10 77.02 8.99
N PRO A 177 -9.30 77.30 9.53
CA PRO A 177 -10.39 76.34 9.54
C PRO A 177 -10.91 76.01 8.13
N SER A 178 -10.87 76.95 7.20
CA SER A 178 -11.26 76.72 5.79
C SER A 178 -10.34 75.70 5.11
N ASN A 179 -9.02 75.85 5.27
CA ASN A 179 -8.03 74.93 4.73
C ASN A 179 -8.11 73.54 5.40
N ALA A 180 -8.31 73.48 6.72
CA ALA A 180 -8.48 72.22 7.44
C ALA A 180 -9.74 71.44 6.98
N VAL A 181 -10.87 72.12 6.77
CA VAL A 181 -12.09 71.51 6.25
C VAL A 181 -11.89 71.01 4.80
N ALA A 182 -11.18 71.77 3.96
CA ALA A 182 -10.85 71.32 2.62
C ALA A 182 -9.96 70.07 2.65
N ALA A 183 -8.94 70.04 3.50
CA ALA A 183 -8.02 68.92 3.67
C ALA A 183 -8.69 67.66 4.22
N ILE A 184 -9.74 67.75 5.05
CA ILE A 184 -10.40 66.56 5.58
C ILE A 184 -11.50 65.99 4.66
N THR A 185 -12.11 66.84 3.83
CA THR A 185 -13.27 66.45 3.00
C THR A 185 -12.87 65.98 1.60
N ILE A 186 -11.95 66.68 0.94
CA ILE A 186 -11.64 66.49 -0.49
C ILE A 186 -10.61 65.36 -0.71
N PRO A 187 -9.40 65.38 -0.13
CA PRO A 187 -8.37 64.40 -0.46
C PRO A 187 -8.69 62.96 -0.04
N PRO A 188 -9.22 62.67 1.16
CA PRO A 188 -9.62 61.31 1.50
C PRO A 188 -10.61 60.71 0.51
N PHE A 189 -11.63 61.49 0.09
CA PHE A 189 -12.61 61.06 -0.90
C PHE A 189 -11.95 60.72 -2.23
N PHE A 190 -11.20 61.66 -2.81
CA PHE A 190 -10.60 61.44 -4.11
C PHE A 190 -9.54 60.34 -4.06
N VAL A 191 -8.62 60.34 -3.10
CA VAL A 191 -7.59 59.30 -3.02
C VAL A 191 -8.24 57.91 -2.97
N LEU A 192 -9.20 57.68 -2.07
CA LEU A 192 -9.85 56.37 -1.91
C LEU A 192 -10.69 55.94 -3.12
N TRP A 193 -11.48 56.84 -3.68
CA TRP A 193 -12.38 56.51 -4.80
C TRP A 193 -11.65 56.35 -6.14
N LEU A 194 -10.41 56.81 -6.23
CA LEU A 194 -9.63 56.75 -7.46
C LEU A 194 -8.63 55.60 -7.49
N THR A 195 -8.06 55.24 -6.34
CA THR A 195 -7.16 54.09 -6.21
C THR A 195 -7.95 52.79 -6.03
N ASN A 196 -8.93 52.78 -5.12
CA ASN A 196 -9.64 51.57 -4.69
C ASN A 196 -11.15 51.56 -5.02
N GLY A 197 -11.67 52.64 -5.63
CA GLY A 197 -13.11 52.91 -5.74
C GLY A 197 -13.90 52.01 -6.70
N ASN A 198 -14.76 51.18 -6.08
CA ASN A 198 -15.91 50.41 -6.57
C ASN A 198 -15.78 48.88 -6.50
N VAL A 199 -14.60 48.32 -6.24
CA VAL A 199 -14.43 46.85 -6.13
C VAL A 199 -15.32 46.27 -5.01
N TRP A 200 -15.27 46.91 -3.85
CA TRP A 200 -16.09 46.61 -2.68
C TRP A 200 -17.61 46.79 -2.83
N LEU A 201 -18.09 47.72 -3.66
CA LEU A 201 -19.52 47.94 -3.96
C LEU A 201 -20.07 46.88 -4.92
N ARG A 202 -19.22 46.30 -5.77
CA ARG A 202 -19.58 45.30 -6.79
C ARG A 202 -19.84 43.90 -6.24
N SER A 203 -19.83 43.70 -4.92
CA SER A 203 -19.95 42.37 -4.33
C SER A 203 -21.38 41.80 -4.37
N SER A 204 -22.43 42.63 -4.34
CA SER A 204 -23.84 42.18 -4.36
C SER A 204 -24.81 43.33 -4.65
N VAL A 205 -25.96 43.03 -5.28
CA VAL A 205 -27.06 43.99 -5.53
C VAL A 205 -27.58 44.60 -4.22
N TRP A 206 -27.63 43.81 -3.13
CA TRP A 206 -28.04 44.30 -1.80
C TRP A 206 -27.15 45.42 -1.27
N ARG A 207 -25.86 45.38 -1.62
CA ARG A 207 -24.90 46.41 -1.18
C ARG A 207 -25.13 47.74 -1.88
N TYR A 208 -25.62 47.72 -3.13
CA TYR A 208 -26.07 48.92 -3.83
C TYR A 208 -27.35 49.48 -3.23
N LEU A 209 -28.33 48.62 -2.89
CA LEU A 209 -29.56 49.06 -2.23
C LEU A 209 -29.28 49.67 -0.86
N GLU A 210 -28.38 49.06 -0.07
CA GLU A 210 -27.95 49.58 1.22
C GLU A 210 -27.27 50.95 1.07
N ALA A 211 -26.34 51.08 0.11
CA ALA A 211 -25.68 52.36 -0.16
C ALA A 211 -26.67 53.44 -0.63
N ALA A 212 -27.64 53.07 -1.48
CA ALA A 212 -28.69 53.98 -1.94
C ALA A 212 -29.58 54.43 -0.78
N SER A 213 -29.99 53.52 0.10
CA SER A 213 -30.78 53.84 1.30
C SER A 213 -30.02 54.79 2.23
N LEU A 214 -28.74 54.52 2.47
CA LEU A 214 -27.87 55.36 3.27
C LEU A 214 -27.79 56.78 2.68
N VAL A 215 -27.49 56.91 1.38
CA VAL A 215 -27.33 58.21 0.72
C VAL A 215 -28.65 58.98 0.68
N CYS A 216 -29.77 58.33 0.33
CA CYS A 216 -31.08 58.97 0.31
C CYS A 216 -31.49 59.47 1.70
N GLY A 217 -31.31 58.66 2.74
CA GLY A 217 -31.60 59.06 4.12
C GLY A 217 -30.70 60.19 4.60
N LEU A 218 -29.40 60.11 4.30
CA LEU A 218 -28.43 61.17 4.63
C LEU A 218 -28.79 62.49 3.96
N LEU A 219 -29.13 62.48 2.67
CA LEU A 219 -29.52 63.68 1.93
C LEU A 219 -30.83 64.27 2.45
N ALA A 220 -31.83 63.44 2.75
CA ALA A 220 -33.11 63.89 3.30
C ALA A 220 -32.91 64.59 4.67
N VAL A 221 -32.14 63.98 5.57
CA VAL A 221 -31.84 64.56 6.88
C VAL A 221 -30.95 65.79 6.76
N SER A 222 -29.92 65.75 5.92
CA SER A 222 -29.03 66.90 5.69
C SER A 222 -29.80 68.09 5.11
N PHE A 223 -30.75 67.84 4.21
CA PHE A 223 -31.61 68.88 3.66
C PHE A 223 -32.55 69.46 4.74
N ALA A 224 -33.19 68.61 5.55
CA ALA A 224 -34.07 69.07 6.63
C ALA A 224 -33.31 69.94 7.65
N VAL A 225 -32.12 69.50 8.06
CA VAL A 225 -31.30 70.18 9.09
C VAL A 225 -30.65 71.45 8.56
N PHE A 226 -30.02 71.40 7.38
CA PHE A 226 -29.18 72.49 6.90
C PHE A 226 -29.88 73.42 5.91
N CYS A 227 -30.89 72.96 5.18
CA CYS A 227 -31.55 73.77 4.13
C CYS A 227 -32.96 74.27 4.52
N GLN A 228 -33.69 73.57 5.41
CA GLN A 228 -35.06 73.95 5.79
C GLN A 228 -35.21 74.58 7.19
N ALA A 229 -34.31 74.29 8.13
CA ALA A 229 -34.43 74.80 9.50
C ALA A 229 -34.48 76.34 9.49
N ALA A 230 -35.59 76.90 10.02
CA ALA A 230 -35.81 78.34 10.07
C ALA A 230 -34.72 79.01 10.94
N PRO A 231 -34.06 80.07 10.46
CA PRO A 231 -33.05 80.78 11.24
C PRO A 231 -33.74 81.46 12.43
N GLY A 232 -33.51 80.92 13.63
CA GLY A 232 -34.11 81.43 14.85
C GLY A 232 -33.46 80.84 16.11
N PRO A 233 -33.49 81.56 17.24
CA PRO A 233 -32.91 81.14 18.52
C PRO A 233 -33.55 79.88 19.12
N GLU A 234 -34.67 79.40 18.56
CA GLU A 234 -35.36 78.16 18.95
C GLU A 234 -34.88 76.91 18.18
N THR A 235 -33.93 77.04 17.25
CA THR A 235 -33.35 75.85 16.60
C THR A 235 -32.66 74.98 17.63
N THR A 236 -33.17 73.78 17.86
CA THR A 236 -32.62 72.88 18.88
C THR A 236 -31.22 72.45 18.45
N PRO A 237 -30.14 72.78 19.22
CA PRO A 237 -28.76 72.50 18.82
C PRO A 237 -28.46 71.01 18.61
N ALA A 238 -29.32 70.11 19.10
CA ALA A 238 -29.22 68.68 18.89
C ALA A 238 -29.46 68.25 17.43
N LEU A 239 -30.24 69.01 16.64
CA LEU A 239 -30.62 68.62 15.27
C LEU A 239 -29.43 68.55 14.31
N VAL A 240 -28.35 69.29 14.59
CA VAL A 240 -27.11 69.31 13.80
C VAL A 240 -26.43 67.92 13.77
N TYR A 241 -26.71 67.07 14.76
CA TYR A 241 -26.16 65.72 14.86
C TYR A 241 -27.03 64.64 14.19
N LEU A 242 -28.18 64.97 13.60
CA LEU A 242 -29.03 63.98 12.90
C LEU A 242 -28.34 63.28 11.69
N PRO A 243 -27.36 63.87 10.98
CA PRO A 243 -26.57 63.15 9.99
C PRO A 243 -25.63 62.09 10.59
N LEU A 244 -25.30 62.17 11.89
CA LEU A 244 -24.29 61.33 12.54
C LEU A 244 -24.58 59.82 12.45
N PRO A 245 -25.82 59.31 12.65
CA PRO A 245 -26.12 57.89 12.47
C PRO A 245 -25.81 57.37 11.06
N PHE A 246 -26.01 58.18 10.01
CA PHE A 246 -25.68 57.80 8.64
C PHE A 246 -24.17 57.84 8.37
N LEU A 247 -23.45 58.78 9.00
CA LEU A 247 -21.98 58.81 8.95
C LEU A 247 -21.37 57.60 9.68
N LEU A 248 -21.91 57.22 10.84
CA LEU A 248 -21.55 56.00 11.56
C LEU A 248 -21.87 54.74 10.74
N TRP A 249 -23.05 54.68 10.13
CA TRP A 249 -23.42 53.60 9.22
C TRP A 249 -22.42 53.49 8.07
N ALA A 250 -22.05 54.61 7.46
CA ALA A 250 -21.07 54.67 6.38
C ALA A 250 -19.68 54.19 6.83
N ALA A 251 -19.18 54.70 7.96
CA ALA A 251 -17.88 54.31 8.50
C ALA A 251 -17.80 52.82 8.86
N ILE A 252 -18.86 52.25 9.44
CA ILE A 252 -18.89 50.85 9.88
C ILE A 252 -19.11 49.91 8.70
N ARG A 253 -20.11 50.15 7.85
CA ARG A 253 -20.49 49.20 6.78
C ARG A 253 -19.71 49.41 5.49
N PHE A 254 -19.33 50.65 5.24
CA PHE A 254 -18.64 51.11 4.05
C PHE A 254 -17.29 51.79 4.38
N GLY A 255 -16.66 51.47 5.51
CA GLY A 255 -15.24 51.78 5.74
C GLY A 255 -14.82 53.24 5.41
N PRO A 256 -13.53 53.46 5.07
CA PRO A 256 -13.01 54.80 4.80
C PRO A 256 -13.60 55.47 3.55
N ALA A 257 -13.85 54.70 2.48
CA ALA A 257 -14.36 55.27 1.22
C ALA A 257 -15.81 55.72 1.35
N GLY A 258 -16.62 55.03 2.14
CA GLY A 258 -18.01 55.39 2.42
C GLY A 258 -18.07 56.56 3.37
N ALA A 259 -17.28 56.54 4.45
CA ALA A 259 -17.15 57.66 5.38
C ALA A 259 -16.71 58.95 4.66
N SER A 260 -15.68 58.90 3.81
CA SER A 260 -15.23 60.09 3.08
C SER A 260 -16.28 60.64 2.10
N ALA A 261 -17.04 59.77 1.43
CA ALA A 261 -18.12 60.21 0.54
C ALA A 261 -19.26 60.90 1.30
N THR A 262 -19.67 60.34 2.44
CA THR A 262 -20.77 60.90 3.22
C THR A 262 -20.35 62.15 3.99
N ILE A 263 -19.11 62.22 4.47
CA ILE A 263 -18.49 63.45 4.98
C ILE A 263 -18.54 64.56 3.92
N LEU A 264 -18.12 64.27 2.69
CA LEU A 264 -18.15 65.25 1.60
C LEU A 264 -19.59 65.69 1.28
N LEU A 265 -20.57 64.78 1.28
CA LEU A 265 -21.99 65.11 1.08
C LEU A 265 -22.54 66.01 2.19
N VAL A 266 -22.21 65.72 3.46
CA VAL A 266 -22.62 66.56 4.60
C VAL A 266 -21.99 67.94 4.48
N ALA A 267 -20.69 68.02 4.17
CA ALA A 267 -19.99 69.29 3.98
C ALA A 267 -20.62 70.13 2.86
N LEU A 268 -20.90 69.54 1.70
CA LEU A 268 -21.54 70.26 0.59
C LEU A 268 -22.97 70.71 0.94
N SER A 269 -23.74 69.86 1.63
CA SER A 269 -25.12 70.18 2.00
C SER A 269 -25.19 71.27 3.07
N SER A 270 -24.31 71.22 4.06
CA SER A 270 -24.27 72.20 5.15
C SER A 270 -23.74 73.56 4.69
N ILE A 271 -22.73 73.58 3.81
CA ILE A 271 -22.25 74.81 3.18
C ILE A 271 -23.33 75.43 2.27
N CYS A 272 -23.98 74.63 1.42
CA CYS A 272 -25.04 75.13 0.54
C CYS A 272 -26.23 75.70 1.34
N GLY A 273 -26.61 75.03 2.44
CA GLY A 273 -27.62 75.51 3.37
C GLY A 273 -27.27 76.88 3.98
N ALA A 274 -26.04 76.99 4.51
CA ALA A 274 -25.54 78.25 5.08
C ALA A 274 -25.52 79.40 4.07
N PHE A 275 -25.14 79.14 2.81
CA PHE A 275 -25.17 80.14 1.73
C PHE A 275 -26.56 80.65 1.39
N ARG A 276 -27.59 79.81 1.56
CA ARG A 276 -29.00 80.19 1.35
C ARG A 276 -29.61 80.86 2.59
N GLY A 277 -28.81 81.12 3.63
CA GLY A 277 -29.28 81.67 4.90
C GLY A 277 -30.08 80.68 5.74
N GLY A 278 -30.00 79.38 5.43
CA GLY A 278 -30.66 78.31 6.17
C GLY A 278 -29.72 77.60 7.14
N GLY A 279 -30.30 76.84 8.06
CA GLY A 279 -29.56 75.95 8.95
C GLY A 279 -29.24 76.55 10.33
N PRO A 280 -28.67 75.74 11.23
CA PRO A 280 -28.56 76.04 12.66
C PRO A 280 -27.39 76.98 13.02
N PHE A 281 -26.59 77.40 12.03
CA PHE A 281 -25.39 78.20 12.24
C PHE A 281 -25.67 79.69 12.05
N THR A 282 -26.74 80.20 12.66
CA THR A 282 -27.14 81.62 12.58
C THR A 282 -26.85 82.35 13.90
N GLY A 283 -25.64 82.90 14.00
CA GLY A 283 -25.13 83.73 15.10
C GLY A 283 -25.10 85.23 14.78
N ILE A 284 -24.27 85.99 15.50
CA ILE A 284 -24.26 87.47 15.49
C ILE A 284 -23.62 88.03 14.22
N SER A 285 -22.65 87.33 13.64
CA SER A 285 -21.92 87.73 12.42
C SER A 285 -21.75 86.59 11.41
N VAL A 286 -21.58 86.92 10.13
CA VAL A 286 -21.34 85.95 9.05
C VAL A 286 -20.04 85.16 9.30
N ALA A 287 -18.99 85.82 9.80
CA ALA A 287 -17.72 85.16 10.12
C ALA A 287 -17.88 84.09 11.23
N GLU A 288 -18.66 84.36 12.27
CA GLU A 288 -18.95 83.38 13.33
C GLU A 288 -19.78 82.19 12.83
N ASN A 289 -20.69 82.43 11.89
CA ASN A 289 -21.52 81.39 11.28
C ASN A 289 -20.66 80.40 10.48
N VAL A 290 -19.77 80.95 9.66
CA VAL A 290 -18.81 80.16 8.87
C VAL A 290 -17.85 79.39 9.77
N LEU A 291 -17.31 80.03 10.81
CA LEU A 291 -16.44 79.37 11.77
C LEU A 291 -17.15 78.23 12.50
N SER A 292 -18.38 78.44 12.95
CA SER A 292 -19.19 77.43 13.63
C SER A 292 -19.47 76.22 12.73
N LEU A 293 -19.79 76.47 11.46
CA LEU A 293 -19.96 75.43 10.44
C LEU A 293 -18.67 74.64 10.22
N GLN A 294 -17.52 75.33 10.09
CA GLN A 294 -16.23 74.68 9.88
C GLN A 294 -15.81 73.84 11.08
N LEU A 295 -15.97 74.36 12.30
CA LEU A 295 -15.71 73.62 13.53
C LEU A 295 -16.60 72.38 13.64
N PHE A 296 -17.89 72.49 13.30
CA PHE A 296 -18.79 71.35 13.23
C PHE A 296 -18.31 70.29 12.23
N LEU A 297 -17.93 70.70 11.01
CA LEU A 297 -17.44 69.77 10.00
C LEU A 297 -16.15 69.08 10.43
N ILE A 298 -15.21 69.79 11.07
CA ILE A 298 -13.99 69.19 11.64
C ILE A 298 -14.36 68.19 12.74
N ALA A 299 -15.22 68.58 13.68
CA ALA A 299 -15.61 67.77 14.83
C ALA A 299 -16.35 66.48 14.43
N VAL A 300 -17.10 66.49 13.34
CA VAL A 300 -17.80 65.30 12.84
C VAL A 300 -16.91 64.47 11.90
N SER A 301 -16.11 65.11 11.04
CA SER A 301 -15.35 64.39 10.01
C SER A 301 -14.15 63.65 10.56
N LEU A 302 -13.42 64.23 11.53
CA LEU A 302 -12.23 63.60 12.11
C LEU A 302 -12.58 62.26 12.78
N PRO A 303 -13.50 62.19 13.76
CA PRO A 303 -13.83 60.91 14.41
C PRO A 303 -14.34 59.86 13.43
N MET A 304 -15.09 60.25 12.38
CA MET A 304 -15.61 59.32 11.39
C MET A 304 -14.51 58.68 10.53
N LEU A 305 -13.49 59.44 10.12
CA LEU A 305 -12.34 58.89 9.41
C LEU A 305 -11.52 57.93 10.31
N PHE A 306 -11.31 58.30 11.57
CA PHE A 306 -10.62 57.44 12.54
C PHE A 306 -11.39 56.16 12.82
N LEU A 307 -12.72 56.25 13.04
CA LEU A 307 -13.58 55.09 13.25
C LEU A 307 -13.57 54.15 12.05
N ALA A 308 -13.68 54.71 10.84
CA ALA A 308 -13.66 53.93 9.61
C ALA A 308 -12.35 53.15 9.43
N ALA A 309 -11.21 53.80 9.69
CA ALA A 309 -9.90 53.15 9.63
C ALA A 309 -9.73 52.08 10.73
N LEU A 310 -10.17 52.35 11.96
CA LEU A 310 -10.10 51.40 13.07
C LEU A 310 -10.92 50.13 12.80
N VAL A 311 -12.14 50.30 12.27
CA VAL A 311 -13.02 49.17 11.91
C VAL A 311 -12.40 48.33 10.80
N GLU A 312 -11.83 48.96 9.78
CA GLU A 312 -11.23 48.24 8.65
C GLU A 312 -9.94 47.50 9.08
N GLU A 313 -9.06 48.14 9.86
CA GLU A 313 -7.87 47.50 10.41
C GLU A 313 -8.22 46.28 11.28
N ARG A 314 -9.28 46.37 12.09
CA ARG A 314 -9.77 45.24 12.89
C ARG A 314 -10.31 44.11 11.99
N ARG A 315 -11.03 44.43 10.92
CA ARG A 315 -11.54 43.43 9.96
C ARG A 315 -10.41 42.72 9.24
N GLU A 316 -9.41 43.46 8.75
CA GLU A 316 -8.21 42.91 8.11
C GLU A 316 -7.51 41.93 9.05
N LYS A 317 -7.25 42.35 10.29
CA LYS A 317 -6.61 41.50 11.31
C LYS A 317 -7.41 40.24 11.64
N MET A 318 -8.74 40.36 11.80
CA MET A 318 -9.61 39.19 12.03
C MET A 318 -9.64 38.24 10.82
N LYS A 319 -9.63 38.78 9.60
CA LYS A 319 -9.59 37.98 8.37
C LYS A 319 -8.27 37.22 8.24
N VAL A 320 -7.14 37.89 8.46
CA VAL A 320 -5.81 37.26 8.46
C VAL A 320 -5.72 36.16 9.52
N LEU A 321 -6.26 36.40 10.72
CA LEU A 321 -6.32 35.40 11.78
C LEU A 321 -7.17 34.19 11.38
N SER A 322 -8.39 34.44 10.87
CA SER A 322 -9.31 33.39 10.44
C SER A 322 -8.75 32.58 9.26
N GLU A 323 -8.09 33.23 8.31
CA GLU A 323 -7.41 32.55 7.20
C GLU A 323 -6.21 31.73 7.70
N SER A 324 -5.45 32.25 8.66
CA SER A 324 -4.36 31.49 9.30
C SER A 324 -4.88 30.27 10.05
N GLU A 325 -5.99 30.40 10.79
CA GLU A 325 -6.62 29.27 11.48
C GLU A 325 -7.16 28.23 10.48
N ALA A 326 -7.81 28.68 9.41
CA ALA A 326 -8.30 27.81 8.35
C ALA A 326 -7.15 27.05 7.66
N ARG A 327 -6.05 27.75 7.34
CA ARG A 327 -4.85 27.11 6.77
C ARG A 327 -4.27 26.04 7.70
N PHE A 328 -4.19 26.31 9.00
CA PHE A 328 -3.75 25.32 9.99
C PHE A 328 -4.66 24.09 10.00
N ARG A 329 -5.99 24.29 10.09
CA ARG A 329 -6.96 23.17 10.07
C ARG A 329 -6.86 22.36 8.79
N THR A 330 -6.82 23.01 7.63
CA THR A 330 -6.68 22.30 6.34
C THR A 330 -5.39 21.50 6.27
N MET A 331 -4.26 22.05 6.71
CA MET A 331 -2.98 21.32 6.74
C MET A 331 -3.05 20.12 7.70
N ALA A 332 -3.61 20.30 8.90
CA ALA A 332 -3.73 19.23 9.87
C ALA A 332 -4.68 18.11 9.39
N ASP A 333 -5.84 18.47 8.83
CA ASP A 333 -6.87 17.51 8.41
C ASP A 333 -6.53 16.75 7.11
N THR A 334 -5.58 17.24 6.32
CA THR A 334 -5.14 16.58 5.08
C THR A 334 -3.88 15.73 5.26
N ALA A 335 -3.13 15.92 6.35
CA ALA A 335 -1.96 15.11 6.64
C ALA A 335 -2.38 13.65 6.92
N PRO A 336 -1.75 12.63 6.31
CA PRO A 336 -2.10 11.22 6.47
C PRO A 336 -1.58 10.65 7.80
N VAL A 337 -1.67 11.43 8.87
CA VAL A 337 -1.20 11.12 10.22
C VAL A 337 -2.23 11.63 11.23
N LEU A 338 -2.30 10.98 12.38
CA LEU A 338 -3.21 11.36 13.46
C LEU A 338 -2.56 12.53 14.22
N ILE A 339 -3.16 13.72 14.25
CA ILE A 339 -2.56 14.90 14.90
C ILE A 339 -3.38 15.27 16.11
N TRP A 340 -2.68 15.63 17.19
CA TRP A 340 -3.28 16.07 18.44
C TRP A 340 -2.51 17.24 19.05
N MET A 341 -3.20 18.05 19.84
CA MET A 341 -2.57 19.08 20.68
C MET A 341 -3.14 19.07 22.08
N SER A 342 -2.35 19.53 23.04
CA SER A 342 -2.75 19.72 24.42
C SER A 342 -2.51 21.14 24.91
N GLY A 343 -3.20 21.51 25.99
CA GLY A 343 -2.86 22.67 26.80
C GLY A 343 -1.72 22.40 27.78
N ALA A 344 -1.34 23.44 28.52
CA ALA A 344 -0.36 23.37 29.62
C ALA A 344 -0.91 22.63 30.86
N ASP A 345 -2.23 22.43 30.92
CA ASP A 345 -2.96 21.67 31.94
C ASP A 345 -2.95 20.14 31.71
N LYS A 346 -2.18 19.68 30.71
CA LYS A 346 -2.10 18.26 30.26
C LYS A 346 -3.38 17.73 29.61
N LEU A 347 -4.37 18.57 29.35
CA LEU A 347 -5.61 18.19 28.68
C LEU A 347 -5.50 18.39 27.17
N TYR A 348 -6.01 17.44 26.40
CA TYR A 348 -5.95 17.48 24.95
C TYR A 348 -7.06 18.39 24.43
N THR A 349 -6.69 19.37 23.60
CA THR A 349 -7.56 20.47 23.15
C THR A 349 -7.88 20.42 21.67
N PHE A 350 -7.20 19.55 20.90
CA PHE A 350 -7.41 19.42 19.47
C PHE A 350 -7.05 18.02 18.98
N PHE A 351 -7.83 17.53 18.02
CA PHE A 351 -7.54 16.36 17.20
C PHE A 351 -7.90 16.69 15.74
N ASN A 352 -7.08 16.27 14.79
CA ASN A 352 -7.40 16.47 13.37
C ASN A 352 -8.50 15.50 12.90
N LYS A 353 -9.06 15.80 11.72
CA LYS A 353 -10.08 14.96 11.08
C LYS A 353 -9.64 13.50 10.92
N VAL A 354 -8.37 13.25 10.58
CA VAL A 354 -7.84 11.89 10.40
C VAL A 354 -7.88 11.10 11.71
N TRP A 355 -7.58 11.72 12.85
CA TRP A 355 -7.73 11.08 14.17
C TRP A 355 -9.18 10.68 14.44
N LEU A 356 -10.12 11.60 14.24
CA LEU A 356 -11.54 11.35 14.52
C LEU A 356 -12.13 10.28 13.60
N GLU A 357 -11.74 10.26 12.33
CA GLU A 357 -12.13 9.20 11.38
C GLU A 357 -11.48 7.86 11.73
N PHE A 358 -10.26 7.87 12.25
CA PHE A 358 -9.57 6.67 12.69
C PHE A 358 -10.24 6.04 13.92
N THR A 359 -10.52 6.83 14.97
CA THR A 359 -11.14 6.32 16.20
C THR A 359 -12.66 6.15 16.08
N GLY A 360 -13.30 6.85 15.15
CA GLY A 360 -14.75 6.90 14.99
C GLY A 360 -15.46 7.68 16.11
N ARG A 361 -14.72 8.47 16.88
CA ARG A 361 -15.22 9.27 18.02
C ARG A 361 -15.36 10.73 17.63
N SER A 362 -16.26 11.46 18.29
CA SER A 362 -16.39 12.90 18.08
C SER A 362 -15.27 13.66 18.80
N LEU A 363 -15.00 14.90 18.38
CA LEU A 363 -14.00 15.74 19.05
C LEU A 363 -14.33 15.91 20.53
N GLU A 364 -15.60 16.13 20.87
CA GLU A 364 -16.07 16.30 22.26
C GLU A 364 -15.77 15.08 23.13
N GLN A 365 -15.76 13.87 22.55
CA GLN A 365 -15.44 12.63 23.25
C GLN A 365 -13.94 12.40 23.42
N GLU A 366 -13.10 13.07 22.63
CA GLU A 366 -11.64 12.93 22.64
C GLU A 366 -10.97 14.00 23.50
N LEU A 367 -11.58 15.20 23.60
CA LEU A 367 -11.09 16.32 24.39
C LEU A 367 -10.82 15.94 25.85
N GLY A 368 -9.84 16.62 26.46
CA GLY A 368 -9.37 16.30 27.80
C GLY A 368 -8.53 15.03 27.80
N ASN A 369 -9.05 13.96 28.41
CA ASN A 369 -8.40 12.65 28.49
C ASN A 369 -9.17 11.56 27.72
N GLY A 370 -10.12 11.93 26.86
CA GLY A 370 -10.98 10.98 26.15
C GLY A 370 -10.22 9.96 25.29
N TRP A 371 -9.09 10.38 24.72
CA TRP A 371 -8.21 9.50 23.94
C TRP A 371 -7.72 8.26 24.70
N ALA A 372 -7.59 8.34 26.03
CA ALA A 372 -7.11 7.25 26.86
C ALA A 372 -8.08 6.06 26.90
N GLU A 373 -9.37 6.27 26.63
CA GLU A 373 -10.38 5.21 26.54
C GLU A 373 -10.19 4.28 25.33
N GLY A 374 -9.52 4.77 24.29
CA GLY A 374 -9.19 3.98 23.10
C GLY A 374 -7.93 3.13 23.26
N VAL A 375 -7.12 3.37 24.28
CA VAL A 375 -5.84 2.69 24.49
C VAL A 375 -6.08 1.29 25.06
N HIS A 376 -5.37 0.29 24.54
CA HIS A 376 -5.45 -1.07 25.07
C HIS A 376 -5.09 -1.12 26.56
N SER A 377 -5.80 -1.95 27.33
CA SER A 377 -5.71 -2.00 28.80
C SER A 377 -4.30 -2.21 29.33
N GLU A 378 -3.51 -3.08 28.67
CA GLU A 378 -2.10 -3.34 29.00
C GLU A 378 -1.18 -2.13 28.76
N ASP A 379 -1.51 -1.26 27.80
CA ASP A 379 -0.67 -0.13 27.41
C ASP A 379 -1.06 1.17 28.14
N SER A 380 -2.29 1.24 28.68
CA SER A 380 -2.90 2.45 29.26
C SER A 380 -2.05 3.06 30.38
N ARG A 381 -1.58 2.25 31.34
CA ARG A 381 -0.75 2.73 32.45
C ARG A 381 0.55 3.36 31.96
N ARG A 382 1.27 2.65 31.08
CA ARG A 382 2.55 3.11 30.49
C ARG A 382 2.38 4.42 29.71
N CYS A 383 1.31 4.53 28.92
CA CYS A 383 1.04 5.73 28.14
C CYS A 383 0.78 6.93 29.05
N MET A 384 -0.04 6.75 30.11
CA MET A 384 -0.35 7.81 31.06
C MET A 384 0.87 8.28 31.86
N GLU A 385 1.68 7.34 32.35
CA GLU A 385 2.92 7.64 33.07
C GLU A 385 3.92 8.40 32.18
N THR A 386 4.17 7.91 30.97
CA THR A 386 5.13 8.53 30.04
C THR A 386 4.66 9.91 29.61
N SER A 387 3.37 10.07 29.30
CA SER A 387 2.77 11.38 29.01
C SER A 387 2.98 12.32 30.20
N THR A 388 2.68 11.89 31.43
CA THR A 388 2.83 12.73 32.62
C THR A 388 4.28 13.18 32.85
N ILE A 389 5.23 12.25 32.81
CA ILE A 389 6.67 12.51 33.01
C ILE A 389 7.21 13.46 31.94
N SER A 390 6.82 13.26 30.68
CA SER A 390 7.28 14.09 29.56
C SER A 390 6.72 15.51 29.66
N PHE A 391 5.47 15.67 30.09
CA PHE A 391 4.89 16.99 30.35
C PHE A 391 5.60 17.75 31.46
N ASP A 392 5.95 17.08 32.56
CA ASP A 392 6.61 17.70 33.70
C ASP A 392 8.06 18.08 33.39
N SER A 393 8.75 17.24 32.62
CA SER A 393 10.14 17.48 32.18
C SER A 393 10.25 18.39 30.95
N ARG A 394 9.14 18.66 30.24
CA ARG A 394 9.08 19.45 28.99
C ARG A 394 10.03 18.91 27.91
N GLN A 395 10.12 17.59 27.80
CA GLN A 395 10.94 16.89 26.81
C GLN A 395 10.09 16.19 25.75
N GLU A 396 10.66 16.08 24.55
CA GLU A 396 10.09 15.28 23.47
C GLU A 396 9.95 13.82 23.91
N PHE A 397 8.87 13.18 23.49
CA PHE A 397 8.63 11.78 23.78
C PHE A 397 8.13 11.01 22.56
N THR A 398 8.43 9.72 22.57
CA THR A 398 7.96 8.74 21.59
C THR A 398 7.33 7.57 22.32
N LEU A 399 6.15 7.15 21.85
CA LEU A 399 5.38 6.06 22.45
C LEU A 399 4.80 5.15 21.37
N GLU A 400 5.01 3.85 21.53
CA GLU A 400 4.27 2.82 20.81
C GLU A 400 3.17 2.24 21.69
N TYR A 401 1.95 2.15 21.19
CA TYR A 401 0.82 1.59 21.93
C TYR A 401 -0.28 1.13 20.99
N ARG A 402 -1.18 0.29 21.49
CA ARG A 402 -2.35 -0.16 20.74
C ARG A 402 -3.50 0.82 20.97
N LEU A 403 -4.03 1.38 19.87
CA LEU A 403 -5.19 2.26 19.86
C LEU A 403 -6.34 1.58 19.11
N ARG A 404 -7.54 1.64 19.68
CA ARG A 404 -8.75 1.08 19.11
C ARG A 404 -9.26 1.95 17.97
N ARG A 405 -9.45 1.35 16.79
CA ARG A 405 -10.04 1.97 15.60
C ARG A 405 -11.58 1.91 15.68
N TYR A 406 -12.28 2.67 14.83
CA TYR A 406 -13.75 2.74 14.76
C TYR A 406 -14.46 1.37 14.66
N ASP A 407 -13.80 0.35 14.09
CA ASP A 407 -14.33 -1.01 13.93
C ASP A 407 -14.09 -1.91 15.16
N GLY A 408 -13.43 -1.39 16.18
CA GLY A 408 -13.06 -2.11 17.39
C GLY A 408 -11.73 -2.85 17.32
N GLU A 409 -11.07 -2.88 16.15
CA GLU A 409 -9.75 -3.50 16.00
C GLU A 409 -8.68 -2.64 16.68
N TYR A 410 -7.74 -3.27 17.39
CA TYR A 410 -6.58 -2.58 17.93
C TYR A 410 -5.47 -2.50 16.86
N ARG A 411 -4.99 -1.28 16.63
CA ARG A 411 -3.89 -0.97 15.71
C ARG A 411 -2.69 -0.46 16.48
N TRP A 412 -1.49 -0.82 16.03
CA TRP A 412 -0.25 -0.34 16.60
C TRP A 412 0.01 1.10 16.16
N ILE A 413 0.04 2.02 17.10
CA ILE A 413 0.27 3.44 16.87
C ILE A 413 1.62 3.85 17.46
N LEU A 414 2.41 4.57 16.68
CA LEU A 414 3.59 5.29 17.14
C LEU A 414 3.26 6.77 17.20
N THR A 415 3.25 7.36 18.40
CA THR A 415 3.04 8.79 18.62
C THR A 415 4.34 9.46 19.03
N ASN A 416 4.58 10.65 18.47
CA ASN A 416 5.64 11.56 18.86
C ASN A 416 5.03 12.86 19.36
N GLY A 417 5.44 13.34 20.53
CA GLY A 417 5.00 14.60 21.11
C GLY A 417 6.16 15.55 21.37
N ILE A 418 6.02 16.81 20.97
CA ILE A 418 7.02 17.88 21.16
C ILE A 418 6.39 19.04 21.96
N PRO A 419 7.11 19.62 22.94
CA PRO A 419 6.61 20.75 23.72
C PRO A 419 6.49 22.02 22.87
N ARG A 420 5.40 22.76 23.07
CA ARG A 420 5.13 24.06 22.44
C ARG A 420 5.38 25.18 23.43
N PHE A 421 6.06 26.23 22.97
CA PHE A 421 6.33 27.44 23.75
C PHE A 421 5.81 28.68 23.02
N ALA A 422 5.39 29.69 23.78
CA ALA A 422 5.10 31.01 23.25
C ALA A 422 6.40 31.79 22.96
N ALA A 423 6.27 32.95 22.31
CA ALA A 423 7.41 33.81 21.98
C ALA A 423 8.15 34.35 23.22
N ASP A 424 7.48 34.40 24.38
CA ASP A 424 8.05 34.82 25.67
C ASP A 424 8.71 33.66 26.44
N GLY A 425 8.71 32.44 25.87
CA GLY A 425 9.25 31.24 26.50
C GLY A 425 8.29 30.53 27.46
N SER A 426 7.05 31.00 27.62
CA SER A 426 6.03 30.29 28.42
C SER A 426 5.59 28.99 27.75
N PHE A 427 5.37 27.95 28.55
CA PHE A 427 4.97 26.62 28.08
C PHE A 427 3.47 26.58 27.75
N LEU A 428 3.12 26.15 26.54
CA LEU A 428 1.74 26.15 26.02
C LEU A 428 1.11 24.75 25.95
N GLY A 429 1.84 23.69 26.29
CA GLY A 429 1.40 22.30 26.11
C GLY A 429 2.22 21.57 25.04
N TYR A 430 1.65 20.51 24.46
CA TYR A 430 2.31 19.67 23.46
C TYR A 430 1.56 19.69 22.12
N ILE A 431 2.30 19.43 21.05
CA ILE A 431 1.75 19.02 19.76
C ILE A 431 2.39 17.68 19.40
N GLY A 432 1.59 16.76 18.88
CA GLY A 432 2.10 15.48 18.45
C GLY A 432 1.41 14.94 17.22
N CYS A 433 2.07 13.98 16.60
CA CYS A 433 1.55 13.22 15.48
C CYS A 433 1.73 11.73 15.75
N ALA A 434 0.80 10.93 15.27
CA ALA A 434 0.83 9.49 15.40
C ALA A 434 0.61 8.79 14.06
N VAL A 435 1.32 7.69 13.85
CA VAL A 435 1.30 6.88 12.62
C VAL A 435 0.93 5.44 12.94
N ASP A 436 0.16 4.81 12.06
CA ASP A 436 -0.19 3.39 12.17
C ASP A 436 0.98 2.52 11.67
N LEU A 437 1.51 1.69 12.55
CA LEU A 437 2.59 0.72 12.31
C LEU A 437 2.08 -0.71 12.08
N THR A 438 0.76 -0.95 12.08
CA THR A 438 0.19 -2.31 12.07
C THR A 438 0.63 -3.12 10.86
N GLU A 439 0.57 -2.56 9.66
CA GLU A 439 0.99 -3.27 8.44
C GLU A 439 2.49 -3.57 8.45
N ARG A 440 3.30 -2.66 9.00
CA ARG A 440 4.73 -2.89 9.16
C ARG A 440 5.00 -4.02 10.15
N LYS A 441 4.36 -4.03 11.31
CA LYS A 441 4.52 -5.11 12.30
C LYS A 441 4.04 -6.46 11.74
N ARG A 442 2.92 -6.49 11.02
CA ARG A 442 2.44 -7.71 10.33
C ARG A 442 3.45 -8.25 9.32
N ALA A 443 4.09 -7.38 8.55
CA ALA A 443 5.12 -7.78 7.59
C ALA A 443 6.38 -8.30 8.28
N GLU A 444 6.82 -7.65 9.36
CA GLU A 444 7.96 -8.10 10.18
C GLU A 444 7.69 -9.47 10.85
N ASP A 445 6.48 -9.66 11.40
CA ASP A 445 6.07 -10.93 12.01
C ASP A 445 5.95 -12.05 10.96
N ALA A 446 5.34 -11.77 9.80
CA ALA A 446 5.23 -12.75 8.71
C ALA A 446 6.61 -13.16 8.15
N LEU A 447 7.54 -12.21 8.04
CA LEU A 447 8.92 -12.51 7.66
C LEU A 447 9.58 -13.42 8.70
N ARG A 448 9.44 -13.10 9.99
CA ARG A 448 9.99 -13.89 11.09
C ARG A 448 9.40 -15.30 11.13
N GLU A 449 8.09 -15.45 10.93
CA GLU A 449 7.43 -16.76 10.83
C GLU A 449 7.91 -17.55 9.62
N SER A 450 8.09 -16.90 8.46
CA SER A 450 8.64 -17.54 7.27
C SER A 450 10.08 -18.01 7.49
N GLU A 451 10.93 -17.19 8.12
CA GLU A 451 12.31 -17.56 8.47
C GLU A 451 12.35 -18.74 9.45
N GLN A 452 11.49 -18.74 10.47
CA GLN A 452 11.37 -19.84 11.42
C GLN A 452 10.88 -21.13 10.75
N CYS A 453 9.89 -21.03 9.85
CA CYS A 453 9.37 -22.17 9.09
C CYS A 453 10.43 -22.78 8.17
N LEU A 454 11.22 -21.93 7.47
CA LEU A 454 12.35 -22.38 6.67
C LEU A 454 13.41 -23.09 7.53
N ALA A 455 13.81 -22.49 8.65
CA ALA A 455 14.80 -23.10 9.55
C ALA A 455 14.32 -24.44 10.13
N GLN A 456 13.02 -24.59 10.39
CA GLN A 456 12.45 -25.85 10.89
C GLN A 456 12.34 -26.90 9.78
N THR A 457 12.01 -26.50 8.55
CA THR A 457 11.98 -27.38 7.37
C THR A 457 13.37 -27.91 7.04
N GLU A 458 14.41 -27.07 7.11
CA GLU A 458 15.81 -27.50 6.93
C GLU A 458 16.25 -28.55 7.96
N LYS A 459 15.77 -28.46 9.21
CA LYS A 459 16.11 -29.45 10.26
C LYS A 459 15.43 -30.81 10.09
N VAL A 460 14.24 -30.86 9.48
CA VAL A 460 13.42 -32.09 9.35
C VAL A 460 13.63 -32.77 7.99
N SER A 461 14.25 -32.08 7.02
CA SER A 461 14.57 -32.64 5.70
C SER A 461 15.56 -33.80 5.80
N LEU A 462 15.18 -34.98 5.28
CA LEU A 462 16.06 -36.15 5.05
C LEU A 462 17.16 -35.89 3.99
N VAL A 463 17.18 -34.70 3.40
CA VAL A 463 18.14 -34.26 2.39
C VAL A 463 18.96 -33.12 2.96
N MET A 464 20.28 -33.30 2.97
CA MET A 464 21.26 -32.31 3.42
C MET A 464 21.65 -31.40 2.26
N VAL A 465 21.46 -30.09 2.43
CA VAL A 465 21.85 -29.07 1.45
C VAL A 465 23.11 -28.37 1.94
N THR A 466 24.14 -28.32 1.09
CA THR A 466 25.47 -27.85 1.48
C THR A 466 26.17 -27.18 0.31
N HIS A 467 27.07 -26.26 0.62
CA HIS A 467 27.75 -25.41 -0.36
C HIS A 467 29.24 -25.76 -0.39
N THR A 468 29.82 -25.81 -1.59
CA THR A 468 31.27 -25.98 -1.78
C THR A 468 31.81 -24.91 -2.72
N ASP A 469 33.04 -24.44 -2.49
CA ASP A 469 33.73 -23.54 -3.44
C ASP A 469 34.07 -24.28 -4.75
N LEU A 470 34.68 -23.61 -5.73
CA LEU A 470 34.97 -24.25 -7.02
C LEU A 470 36.04 -25.36 -6.93
N GLU A 471 36.86 -25.41 -5.88
CA GLU A 471 37.86 -26.46 -5.64
C GLU A 471 37.31 -27.67 -4.86
N GLY A 472 36.14 -27.55 -4.25
CA GLY A 472 35.47 -28.64 -3.56
C GLY A 472 35.62 -28.61 -2.05
N ARG A 473 36.00 -27.46 -1.49
CA ARG A 473 36.03 -27.24 -0.05
C ARG A 473 34.65 -26.82 0.44
N TRP A 474 34.23 -27.33 1.59
CA TRP A 474 32.93 -26.98 2.17
C TRP A 474 32.89 -25.53 2.64
N LEU A 475 31.85 -24.80 2.22
CA LEU A 475 31.56 -23.42 2.63
C LEU A 475 30.44 -23.35 3.68
N LYS A 476 29.49 -24.29 3.62
CA LYS A 476 28.37 -24.41 4.57
C LYS A 476 28.09 -25.89 4.80
N VAL A 477 28.09 -26.33 6.05
CA VAL A 477 27.88 -27.74 6.41
C VAL A 477 26.70 -27.84 7.37
N PRO A 478 25.57 -28.46 6.98
CA PRO A 478 24.43 -28.60 7.87
C PRO A 478 24.76 -29.60 9.01
N PRO A 479 24.19 -29.42 10.22
CA PRO A 479 24.44 -30.30 11.36
C PRO A 479 24.15 -31.79 11.07
N THR A 480 23.16 -32.07 10.24
CA THR A 480 22.80 -33.44 9.82
C THR A 480 23.90 -34.10 8.98
N LEU A 481 24.72 -33.33 8.24
CA LEU A 481 25.88 -33.86 7.51
C LEU A 481 27.05 -34.18 8.46
N CYS A 482 27.22 -33.35 9.50
CA CYS A 482 28.17 -33.61 10.59
C CYS A 482 27.84 -34.94 11.28
N GLU A 483 26.57 -35.15 11.65
CA GLU A 483 26.08 -36.40 12.26
C GLU A 483 26.28 -37.61 11.34
N LEU A 484 25.96 -37.48 10.04
CA LEU A 484 26.11 -38.56 9.06
C LEU A 484 27.57 -39.01 8.90
N LEU A 485 28.51 -38.07 8.88
CA LEU A 485 29.92 -38.33 8.64
C LEU A 485 30.73 -38.56 9.93
N GLY A 486 30.19 -38.18 11.08
CA GLY A 486 30.86 -38.26 12.37
C GLY A 486 31.96 -37.19 12.58
N TYR A 487 31.86 -36.07 11.87
CA TYR A 487 32.78 -34.92 12.00
C TYR A 487 32.05 -33.72 12.62
N THR A 488 32.80 -32.81 13.22
CA THR A 488 32.26 -31.51 13.64
C THR A 488 32.20 -30.52 12.46
N GLU A 489 31.40 -29.46 12.57
CA GLU A 489 31.31 -28.42 11.53
C GLU A 489 32.68 -27.77 11.27
N GLU A 490 33.42 -27.46 12.34
CA GLU A 490 34.76 -26.87 12.31
C GLU A 490 35.78 -27.76 11.57
N GLU A 491 35.65 -29.09 11.67
CA GLU A 491 36.51 -30.04 10.96
C GLU A 491 36.15 -30.19 9.47
N LEU A 492 34.90 -29.90 9.09
CA LEU A 492 34.44 -30.02 7.71
C LEU A 492 34.56 -28.72 6.92
N LEU A 493 34.36 -27.56 7.55
CA LEU A 493 34.51 -26.26 6.90
C LEU A 493 35.93 -26.09 6.33
N GLY A 494 36.02 -25.69 5.07
CA GLY A 494 37.30 -25.55 4.35
C GLY A 494 37.95 -26.87 3.92
N ARG A 495 37.48 -28.03 4.39
CA ARG A 495 37.98 -29.34 3.99
C ARG A 495 37.42 -29.78 2.64
N SER A 496 38.20 -30.52 1.85
CA SER A 496 37.73 -31.01 0.55
C SER A 496 36.80 -32.22 0.71
N PHE A 497 35.64 -32.23 0.04
CA PHE A 497 34.77 -33.41 0.01
C PHE A 497 35.45 -34.65 -0.60
N GLN A 498 36.51 -34.45 -1.39
CA GLN A 498 37.26 -35.52 -2.04
C GLN A 498 37.99 -36.40 -1.02
N GLU A 499 38.49 -35.81 0.07
CA GLU A 499 39.16 -36.56 1.15
C GLU A 499 38.22 -37.52 1.87
N LEU A 500 36.93 -37.22 1.85
CA LEU A 500 35.88 -38.03 2.45
C LEU A 500 35.26 -39.00 1.45
N THR A 501 35.52 -38.84 0.15
CA THR A 501 34.98 -39.72 -0.89
C THR A 501 35.82 -40.99 -0.98
N HIS A 502 35.18 -42.16 -1.08
CA HIS A 502 35.87 -43.43 -1.23
C HIS A 502 36.78 -43.43 -2.46
N PRO A 503 38.01 -43.99 -2.40
CA PRO A 503 39.00 -43.90 -3.49
C PRO A 503 38.47 -44.22 -4.89
N ASP A 504 37.72 -45.31 -5.05
CA ASP A 504 37.17 -45.70 -6.35
C ASP A 504 36.16 -44.68 -6.95
N ASP A 505 35.56 -43.83 -6.11
CA ASP A 505 34.50 -42.91 -6.50
C ASP A 505 35.03 -41.47 -6.73
N VAL A 506 36.27 -41.17 -6.32
CA VAL A 506 36.89 -39.83 -6.41
C VAL A 506 37.01 -39.36 -7.86
N ASP A 507 37.59 -40.18 -8.74
CA ASP A 507 37.87 -39.82 -10.13
C ASP A 507 36.60 -39.56 -10.94
N LEU A 508 35.54 -40.34 -10.69
CA LEU A 508 34.26 -40.15 -11.34
C LEU A 508 33.62 -38.83 -10.89
N ASN A 509 33.59 -38.59 -9.57
CA ASN A 509 32.99 -37.37 -9.02
C ASN A 509 33.74 -36.11 -9.49
N TRP A 510 35.07 -36.15 -9.51
CA TRP A 510 35.89 -35.01 -9.93
C TRP A 510 35.70 -34.67 -11.42
N ARG A 511 35.64 -35.68 -12.29
CA ARG A 511 35.39 -35.47 -13.72
C ARG A 511 34.04 -34.80 -13.98
N GLN A 512 32.96 -35.24 -13.32
CA GLN A 512 31.64 -34.60 -13.49
C GLN A 512 31.65 -33.14 -13.01
N ARG A 513 32.36 -32.87 -11.92
CA ARG A 513 32.48 -31.53 -11.37
C ARG A 513 33.22 -30.56 -12.30
N GLN A 514 34.29 -31.02 -12.94
CA GLN A 514 35.00 -30.21 -13.93
C GLN A 514 34.12 -29.86 -15.13
N ARG A 515 33.29 -30.80 -15.61
CA ARG A 515 32.31 -30.56 -16.67
C ARG A 515 31.26 -29.53 -16.26
N LEU A 516 30.79 -29.59 -15.01
CA LEU A 516 29.84 -28.61 -14.45
C LEU A 516 30.44 -27.20 -14.39
N ILE A 517 31.66 -27.05 -13.88
CA ILE A 517 32.35 -25.75 -13.76
C ILE A 517 32.65 -25.15 -15.15
N ARG A 518 32.99 -25.99 -16.14
CA ARG A 518 33.18 -25.57 -17.54
C ARG A 518 31.88 -25.25 -18.28
N GLY A 519 30.73 -25.48 -17.65
CA GLY A 519 29.41 -25.24 -18.25
C GLY A 519 28.99 -26.28 -19.30
N GLU A 520 29.68 -27.42 -19.40
CA GLU A 520 29.30 -28.51 -20.32
C GLU A 520 28.01 -29.22 -19.89
N ILE A 521 27.71 -29.19 -18.59
CA ILE A 521 26.50 -29.74 -17.97
C ILE A 521 25.96 -28.76 -16.93
N LYS A 522 24.64 -28.73 -16.71
CA LYS A 522 23.99 -27.82 -15.74
C LYS A 522 23.94 -28.38 -14.32
N SER A 523 23.94 -29.71 -14.19
CA SER A 523 23.96 -30.45 -12.95
C SER A 523 24.45 -31.87 -13.21
N PHE A 524 24.83 -32.58 -12.15
CA PHE A 524 25.04 -34.02 -12.20
C PHE A 524 24.59 -34.67 -10.89
N ASP A 525 24.21 -35.93 -10.97
CA ASP A 525 23.95 -36.78 -9.84
C ASP A 525 24.83 -38.04 -9.88
N LEU A 526 25.13 -38.58 -8.71
CA LEU A 526 25.88 -39.82 -8.55
C LEU A 526 25.59 -40.47 -7.20
N GLU A 527 25.57 -41.80 -7.20
CA GLU A 527 25.62 -42.60 -5.98
C GLU A 527 27.10 -42.90 -5.69
N LYS A 528 27.59 -42.45 -4.54
CA LYS A 528 28.97 -42.69 -4.11
C LYS A 528 29.04 -43.06 -2.65
N ARG A 529 30.22 -43.51 -2.24
CA ARG A 529 30.55 -43.82 -0.86
C ARG A 529 31.30 -42.65 -0.24
N TYR A 530 30.85 -42.22 0.94
CA TYR A 530 31.64 -41.42 1.85
C TYR A 530 32.27 -42.29 2.94
N LEU A 531 33.43 -41.85 3.41
CA LEU A 531 34.15 -42.40 4.54
C LEU A 531 33.84 -41.53 5.76
N ARG A 532 33.22 -42.16 6.76
CA ARG A 532 33.01 -41.54 8.07
C ARG A 532 34.34 -41.38 8.80
N LYS A 533 34.36 -40.60 9.89
CA LYS A 533 35.55 -40.37 10.72
C LYS A 533 36.14 -41.67 11.29
N ASP A 534 35.30 -42.65 11.60
CA ASP A 534 35.68 -44.00 12.04
C ASP A 534 36.12 -44.94 10.90
N ARG A 535 36.19 -44.44 9.66
CA ARG A 535 36.48 -45.16 8.41
C ARG A 535 35.38 -46.13 7.95
N SER A 536 34.22 -46.16 8.59
CA SER A 536 33.08 -46.90 8.05
C SER A 536 32.54 -46.21 6.78
N ILE A 537 31.91 -47.01 5.92
CA ILE A 537 31.38 -46.55 4.63
C ILE A 537 29.91 -46.19 4.80
N VAL A 538 29.53 -45.03 4.26
CA VAL A 538 28.12 -44.63 4.11
C VAL A 538 27.83 -44.38 2.63
N TRP A 539 26.72 -44.94 2.12
CA TRP A 539 26.30 -44.69 0.75
C TRP A 539 25.48 -43.43 0.69
N VAL A 540 25.87 -42.51 -0.19
CA VAL A 540 25.17 -41.26 -0.43
C VAL A 540 24.78 -41.10 -1.89
N TYR A 541 23.57 -40.60 -2.10
CA TYR A 541 23.19 -39.97 -3.35
C TYR A 541 23.56 -38.49 -3.28
N VAL A 542 24.30 -37.99 -4.25
CA VAL A 542 24.69 -36.58 -4.33
C VAL A 542 24.24 -35.99 -5.66
N ASN A 543 23.48 -34.91 -5.63
CA ASN A 543 23.21 -34.07 -6.79
C ASN A 543 23.90 -32.71 -6.62
N VAL A 544 24.59 -32.22 -7.65
CA VAL A 544 25.38 -30.99 -7.60
C VAL A 544 24.96 -30.06 -8.73
N THR A 545 24.72 -28.79 -8.40
CA THR A 545 24.40 -27.69 -9.32
C THR A 545 25.39 -26.54 -9.13
N LEU A 546 25.62 -25.76 -10.20
CA LEU A 546 26.48 -24.58 -10.16
C LEU A 546 25.66 -23.32 -9.91
N VAL A 547 26.07 -22.51 -8.93
CA VAL A 547 25.51 -21.17 -8.69
C VAL A 547 26.43 -20.14 -9.34
N THR A 548 25.82 -19.25 -10.11
CA THR A 548 26.51 -18.19 -10.88
C THR A 548 26.09 -16.80 -10.40
N ASP A 549 26.95 -15.80 -10.60
CA ASP A 549 26.63 -14.40 -10.34
C ASP A 549 25.75 -13.79 -11.45
N ARG A 550 25.43 -12.49 -11.33
CA ARG A 550 24.62 -11.76 -12.33
C ARG A 550 25.26 -11.70 -13.72
N ASP A 551 26.57 -11.85 -13.81
CA ASP A 551 27.34 -11.83 -15.06
C ASP A 551 27.59 -13.26 -15.61
N GLY A 552 26.99 -14.28 -14.98
CA GLY A 552 27.09 -15.69 -15.37
C GLY A 552 28.40 -16.37 -14.97
N ARG A 553 29.21 -15.77 -14.09
CA ARG A 553 30.46 -16.36 -13.63
C ARG A 553 30.22 -17.38 -12.52
N PRO A 554 30.90 -18.53 -12.51
CA PRO A 554 30.81 -19.53 -11.45
C PRO A 554 31.19 -18.95 -10.07
N VAL A 555 30.33 -19.07 -9.06
CA VAL A 555 30.60 -18.61 -7.69
C VAL A 555 30.88 -19.79 -6.76
N HIS A 556 29.95 -20.74 -6.66
CA HIS A 556 30.07 -21.92 -5.81
C HIS A 556 29.15 -23.05 -6.32
N CYS A 557 29.30 -24.26 -5.78
CA CYS A 557 28.44 -25.39 -6.08
C CYS A 557 27.46 -25.64 -4.92
N LEU A 558 26.18 -25.87 -5.24
CA LEU A 558 25.16 -26.33 -4.30
C LEU A 558 25.03 -27.84 -4.43
N SER A 559 25.11 -28.58 -3.32
CA SER A 559 25.01 -30.04 -3.33
C SER A 559 23.89 -30.53 -2.41
N TYR A 560 23.09 -31.45 -2.93
CA TYR A 560 22.06 -32.19 -2.22
C TYR A 560 22.59 -33.59 -1.91
N ILE A 561 22.62 -33.96 -0.63
CA ILE A 561 23.17 -35.24 -0.16
C ILE A 561 22.06 -35.99 0.56
N ARG A 562 21.88 -37.26 0.22
CA ARG A 562 20.91 -38.16 0.85
C ARG A 562 21.59 -39.47 1.21
N ASP A 563 21.42 -39.94 2.44
CA ASP A 563 21.85 -41.28 2.83
C ASP A 563 20.95 -42.32 2.14
N ILE A 564 21.57 -43.29 1.47
CA ILE A 564 20.92 -44.39 0.76
C ILE A 564 21.45 -45.76 1.23
N THR A 565 22.10 -45.81 2.39
CA THR A 565 22.72 -47.03 2.94
C THR A 565 21.72 -48.14 3.17
N GLU A 566 20.57 -47.86 3.80
CA GLU A 566 19.51 -48.84 4.02
C GLU A 566 18.99 -49.45 2.71
N ARG A 567 18.83 -48.61 1.68
CA ARG A 567 18.37 -49.08 0.35
C ARG A 567 19.38 -50.05 -0.26
N LYS A 568 20.67 -49.74 -0.21
CA LYS A 568 21.73 -50.64 -0.73
C LYS A 568 21.81 -51.95 0.03
N GLN A 569 21.63 -51.93 1.35
CA GLN A 569 21.59 -53.15 2.16
C GLN A 569 20.37 -54.03 1.83
N ALA A 570 19.20 -53.42 1.60
CA ALA A 570 18.00 -54.15 1.21
C ALA A 570 18.11 -54.78 -0.19
N GLU A 571 18.70 -54.07 -1.16
CA GLU A 571 18.96 -54.60 -2.52
C GLU A 571 19.87 -55.83 -2.50
N GLU A 572 20.96 -55.79 -1.71
CA GLU A 572 21.89 -56.93 -1.61
C GLU A 572 21.26 -58.10 -0.85
N ALA A 573 20.53 -57.84 0.23
CA ALA A 573 19.81 -58.88 0.97
C ALA A 573 18.77 -59.60 0.11
N LEU A 574 18.04 -58.86 -0.73
CA LEU A 574 17.11 -59.44 -1.70
C LEU A 574 17.84 -60.33 -2.70
N ARG A 575 18.98 -59.86 -3.23
CA ARG A 575 19.80 -60.61 -4.19
C ARG A 575 20.35 -61.91 -3.60
N GLU A 576 20.80 -61.90 -2.34
CA GLU A 576 21.24 -63.11 -1.64
C GLU A 576 20.10 -64.10 -1.40
N SER A 577 18.92 -63.60 -1.03
CA SER A 577 17.72 -64.41 -0.85
C SER A 577 17.31 -65.11 -2.15
N GLU A 578 17.29 -64.40 -3.28
CA GLU A 578 16.99 -64.97 -4.61
C GLU A 578 17.98 -66.07 -5.02
N LYS A 579 19.28 -65.89 -4.76
CA LYS A 579 20.29 -66.93 -5.01
C LYS A 579 20.02 -68.17 -4.16
N ARG A 580 19.68 -67.98 -2.88
CA ARG A 580 19.40 -69.07 -1.93
C ARG A 580 18.20 -69.90 -2.36
N TYR A 581 17.08 -69.27 -2.72
CA TYR A 581 15.87 -69.99 -3.18
C TYR A 581 16.12 -70.80 -4.46
N ARG A 582 16.89 -70.27 -5.40
CA ARG A 582 17.24 -70.94 -6.65
C ARG A 582 18.03 -72.24 -6.42
N ILE A 583 19.01 -72.21 -5.51
CA ILE A 583 19.81 -73.38 -5.15
C ILE A 583 18.93 -74.47 -4.51
N VAL A 584 18.01 -74.08 -3.61
CA VAL A 584 17.08 -75.03 -2.97
C VAL A 584 16.18 -75.72 -4.01
N ALA A 585 15.58 -74.95 -4.93
CA ALA A 585 14.70 -75.52 -5.94
C ALA A 585 15.42 -76.46 -6.92
N GLU A 586 16.63 -76.10 -7.37
CA GLU A 586 17.44 -76.91 -8.30
C GLU A 586 17.98 -78.20 -7.66
N SER A 587 18.24 -78.20 -6.35
CA SER A 587 18.76 -79.37 -5.64
C SER A 587 17.69 -80.37 -5.17
N ALA A 588 16.40 -80.07 -5.34
CA ALA A 588 15.32 -80.94 -4.89
C ALA A 588 15.27 -82.26 -5.67
N SER A 589 15.03 -83.37 -4.97
CA SER A 589 14.96 -84.72 -5.57
C SER A 589 13.68 -84.96 -6.35
N ASP A 590 12.56 -84.41 -5.87
CA ASP A 590 11.28 -84.45 -6.57
C ASP A 590 11.25 -83.39 -7.69
N VAL A 591 10.44 -83.65 -8.72
CA VAL A 591 10.26 -82.72 -9.83
C VAL A 591 9.37 -81.57 -9.37
N ILE A 592 9.88 -80.34 -9.44
CA ILE A 592 9.12 -79.12 -9.18
C ILE A 592 8.84 -78.48 -10.53
N VAL A 593 7.56 -78.30 -10.86
CA VAL A 593 7.12 -77.65 -12.11
C VAL A 593 6.10 -76.57 -11.76
N THR A 594 6.30 -75.36 -12.27
CA THR A 594 5.30 -74.28 -12.17
C THR A 594 4.70 -74.02 -13.53
N ILE A 595 3.37 -73.93 -13.59
CA ILE A 595 2.61 -73.62 -14.80
C ILE A 595 1.76 -72.37 -14.60
N ASP A 596 1.42 -71.71 -15.72
CA ASP A 596 0.40 -70.67 -15.74
C ASP A 596 -1.03 -71.24 -15.88
N GLU A 597 -2.02 -70.36 -15.92
CA GLU A 597 -3.44 -70.65 -16.14
C GLU A 597 -3.71 -71.44 -17.42
N THR A 598 -2.85 -71.32 -18.43
CA THR A 598 -2.97 -72.04 -19.69
C THR A 598 -2.29 -73.41 -19.66
N SER A 599 -1.79 -73.85 -18.49
CA SER A 599 -0.95 -75.04 -18.32
C SER A 599 0.39 -74.99 -19.05
N THR A 600 0.92 -73.79 -19.33
CA THR A 600 2.26 -73.61 -19.90
C THR A 600 3.30 -73.64 -18.80
N ILE A 601 4.35 -74.45 -18.96
CA ILE A 601 5.44 -74.60 -17.98
C ILE A 601 6.29 -73.33 -17.97
N LEU A 602 6.33 -72.63 -16.83
CA LEU A 602 7.14 -71.44 -16.59
C LEU A 602 8.47 -71.76 -15.91
N PHE A 603 8.47 -72.78 -15.07
CA PHE A 603 9.65 -73.22 -14.33
C PHE A 603 9.64 -74.74 -14.20
N SER A 604 10.83 -75.33 -14.27
CA SER A 604 11.06 -76.73 -13.92
C SER A 604 12.47 -76.88 -13.36
N ASN A 605 12.63 -77.65 -12.27
CA ASN A 605 13.94 -77.93 -11.70
C ASN A 605 14.67 -79.08 -12.43
N ALA A 606 15.97 -79.24 -12.18
CA ALA A 606 16.79 -80.28 -12.80
C ALA A 606 16.28 -81.73 -12.61
N ALA A 607 15.46 -82.01 -11.60
CA ALA A 607 14.93 -83.36 -11.36
C ALA A 607 14.06 -83.89 -12.51
N VAL A 608 13.46 -83.02 -13.32
CA VAL A 608 12.58 -83.41 -14.44
C VAL A 608 13.31 -84.23 -15.51
N GLU A 609 14.62 -84.04 -15.64
CA GLU A 609 15.46 -84.79 -16.56
C GLU A 609 15.62 -86.23 -16.12
N ARG A 610 15.75 -86.49 -14.81
CA ARG A 610 15.86 -87.84 -14.26
C ARG A 610 14.54 -88.60 -14.34
N VAL A 611 13.42 -87.93 -14.07
CA VAL A 611 12.10 -88.59 -13.97
C VAL A 611 11.40 -88.72 -15.33
N PHE A 612 11.42 -87.67 -16.15
CA PHE A 612 10.69 -87.62 -17.43
C PHE A 612 11.60 -87.60 -18.66
N GLY A 613 12.92 -87.45 -18.51
CA GLY A 613 13.88 -87.47 -19.62
C GLY A 613 13.98 -86.16 -20.42
N TYR A 614 13.35 -85.09 -19.94
CA TYR A 614 13.42 -83.76 -20.57
C TYR A 614 14.35 -82.84 -19.79
N THR A 615 15.12 -81.99 -20.47
CA THR A 615 15.83 -80.92 -19.76
C THR A 615 14.85 -79.78 -19.42
N PRO A 616 15.08 -78.98 -18.35
CA PRO A 616 14.24 -77.84 -18.03
C PRO A 616 14.03 -76.88 -19.21
N LYS A 617 15.09 -76.62 -19.99
CA LYS A 617 15.04 -75.75 -21.17
C LYS A 617 14.13 -76.27 -22.27
N GLU A 618 13.99 -77.59 -22.41
CA GLU A 618 13.07 -78.20 -23.40
C GLU A 618 11.60 -78.06 -22.98
N LEU A 619 11.33 -77.99 -21.67
CA LEU A 619 9.99 -77.94 -21.11
C LEU A 619 9.44 -76.54 -20.91
N ILE A 620 10.29 -75.57 -20.57
CA ILE A 620 9.85 -74.17 -20.40
C ILE A 620 9.19 -73.68 -21.69
N GLY A 621 7.96 -73.17 -21.58
CA GLY A 621 7.14 -72.72 -22.71
C GLY A 621 6.26 -73.81 -23.35
N ARG A 622 6.42 -75.09 -22.99
CA ARG A 622 5.53 -76.18 -23.45
C ARG A 622 4.34 -76.37 -22.51
N LYS A 623 3.29 -77.01 -23.00
CA LYS A 623 2.14 -77.43 -22.18
C LYS A 623 2.52 -78.61 -21.29
N LEU A 624 2.02 -78.60 -20.05
CA LEU A 624 2.18 -79.71 -19.09
C LEU A 624 1.70 -81.05 -19.64
N THR A 625 0.76 -81.04 -20.59
CA THR A 625 0.21 -82.22 -21.26
C THR A 625 1.26 -83.10 -21.95
N VAL A 626 2.48 -82.58 -22.20
CA VAL A 626 3.60 -83.39 -22.72
C VAL A 626 4.08 -84.46 -21.74
N LEU A 627 3.89 -84.26 -20.43
CA LEU A 627 4.32 -85.17 -19.36
C LEU A 627 3.25 -86.21 -18.97
N MET A 628 2.13 -86.28 -19.70
CA MET A 628 1.04 -87.22 -19.42
C MET A 628 0.59 -87.98 -20.68
N PRO A 629 0.04 -89.21 -20.53
CA PRO A 629 -0.53 -89.97 -21.63
C PRO A 629 -1.70 -89.25 -22.31
N GLU A 630 -1.92 -89.55 -23.59
CA GLU A 630 -2.97 -88.93 -24.40
C GLU A 630 -4.37 -89.07 -23.79
N SER A 631 -4.66 -90.21 -23.17
CA SER A 631 -5.93 -90.48 -22.48
C SER A 631 -6.23 -89.52 -21.32
N LEU A 632 -5.22 -88.85 -20.76
CA LEU A 632 -5.39 -87.90 -19.65
C LEU A 632 -5.31 -86.43 -20.06
N ARG A 633 -4.80 -86.10 -21.26
CA ARG A 633 -4.62 -84.71 -21.69
C ARG A 633 -5.92 -83.94 -21.71
N ARG A 634 -6.96 -84.52 -22.32
CA ARG A 634 -8.30 -83.91 -22.40
C ARG A 634 -8.92 -83.71 -21.02
N ARG A 635 -8.78 -84.69 -20.12
CA ARG A 635 -9.30 -84.59 -18.74
C ARG A 635 -8.59 -83.49 -17.93
N HIS A 636 -7.28 -83.32 -18.14
CA HIS A 636 -6.50 -82.24 -17.51
C HIS A 636 -6.96 -80.87 -17.99
N GLU A 637 -7.09 -80.68 -19.31
CA GLU A 637 -7.52 -79.40 -19.91
C GLU A 637 -8.94 -79.00 -19.46
N GLU A 638 -9.91 -79.92 -19.55
CA GLU A 638 -11.28 -79.69 -19.08
C GLU A 638 -11.32 -79.43 -17.56
N GLY A 639 -10.45 -80.10 -16.80
CA GLY A 639 -10.31 -79.90 -15.36
C GLY A 639 -9.76 -78.52 -15.01
N MET A 640 -8.73 -78.06 -15.72
CA MET A 640 -8.11 -76.75 -15.50
C MET A 640 -9.07 -75.61 -15.87
N HIS A 641 -9.73 -75.68 -17.03
CA HIS A 641 -10.73 -74.68 -17.43
C HIS A 641 -11.87 -74.58 -16.40
N ARG A 642 -12.42 -75.71 -15.97
CA ARG A 642 -13.48 -75.73 -14.96
C ARG A 642 -13.02 -75.10 -13.64
N TYR A 643 -11.79 -75.38 -13.20
CA TYR A 643 -11.26 -74.80 -11.97
C TYR A 643 -11.11 -73.28 -12.08
N LEU A 644 -10.55 -72.78 -13.18
CA LEU A 644 -10.37 -71.34 -13.41
C LEU A 644 -11.70 -70.58 -13.46
N ASP A 645 -12.75 -71.19 -14.02
CA ASP A 645 -14.08 -70.57 -14.12
C ASP A 645 -14.89 -70.64 -12.81
N THR A 646 -14.78 -71.74 -12.06
CA THR A 646 -15.68 -72.02 -10.93
C THR A 646 -15.05 -71.94 -9.54
N ASP A 647 -13.71 -71.87 -9.46
CA ASP A 647 -12.92 -71.96 -8.22
C ASP A 647 -13.20 -73.23 -7.39
N LYS A 648 -13.88 -74.24 -7.96
CA LYS A 648 -14.26 -75.48 -7.30
C LYS A 648 -13.33 -76.63 -7.64
N ARG A 649 -12.77 -77.26 -6.61
CA ARG A 649 -11.82 -78.38 -6.71
C ARG A 649 -12.53 -79.70 -6.96
N THR A 650 -12.03 -80.50 -7.89
CA THR A 650 -12.60 -81.80 -8.28
C THR A 650 -11.88 -83.02 -7.68
N PHE A 651 -10.71 -82.83 -7.07
CA PHE A 651 -9.94 -83.87 -6.37
C PHE A 651 -8.98 -83.25 -5.33
N SER A 652 -8.38 -84.08 -4.46
CA SER A 652 -7.44 -83.63 -3.42
C SER A 652 -6.10 -83.21 -4.02
N TRP A 653 -5.61 -82.03 -3.64
CA TRP A 653 -4.34 -81.46 -4.14
C TRP A 653 -3.12 -81.94 -3.37
N ASN A 654 -3.32 -82.67 -2.27
CA ASN A 654 -2.24 -83.06 -1.37
C ASN A 654 -1.48 -84.30 -1.84
N SER A 655 -2.13 -85.20 -2.60
CA SER A 655 -1.49 -86.35 -3.22
C SER A 655 -2.49 -87.05 -4.14
N ALA A 656 -2.21 -87.06 -5.44
CA ALA A 656 -2.99 -87.82 -6.41
C ALA A 656 -2.06 -88.58 -7.36
N SER A 657 -2.35 -89.87 -7.55
CA SER A 657 -1.51 -90.76 -8.34
C SER A 657 -2.01 -90.81 -9.77
N PHE A 658 -1.13 -90.47 -10.72
CA PHE A 658 -1.43 -90.45 -12.15
C PHE A 658 -0.34 -91.15 -12.94
N PRO A 659 -0.67 -91.73 -14.10
CA PRO A 659 0.35 -92.10 -15.05
C PRO A 659 0.95 -90.85 -15.71
N GLY A 660 2.27 -90.75 -15.67
CA GLY A 660 3.08 -89.80 -16.43
C GLY A 660 3.67 -90.44 -17.69
N MET A 661 4.13 -89.60 -18.62
CA MET A 661 4.73 -90.01 -19.89
C MET A 661 6.18 -89.54 -19.97
N HIS A 662 7.11 -90.49 -19.99
CA HIS A 662 8.54 -90.23 -20.22
C HIS A 662 8.79 -89.85 -21.70
N LYS A 663 9.83 -89.05 -21.98
CA LYS A 663 10.22 -88.61 -23.34
C LYS A 663 10.40 -89.76 -24.34
N SER A 664 10.81 -90.93 -23.87
CA SER A 664 10.97 -92.15 -24.67
C SER A 664 9.66 -92.86 -25.04
N GLY A 665 8.50 -92.34 -24.63
CA GLY A 665 7.19 -92.98 -24.79
C GLY A 665 6.84 -94.02 -23.73
N ARG A 666 7.69 -94.17 -22.69
CA ARG A 666 7.44 -95.09 -21.57
C ARG A 666 6.51 -94.44 -20.54
N GLN A 667 5.46 -95.14 -20.14
CA GLN A 667 4.58 -94.71 -19.06
C GLN A 667 5.21 -94.95 -17.69
N ILE A 668 5.17 -93.95 -16.82
CA ILE A 668 5.64 -93.99 -15.43
C ILE A 668 4.48 -93.68 -14.48
N PHE A 669 4.55 -94.11 -13.23
CA PHE A 669 3.55 -93.73 -12.22
C PHE A 669 4.09 -92.62 -11.36
N VAL A 670 3.36 -91.52 -11.28
CA VAL A 670 3.75 -90.35 -10.50
C VAL A 670 2.69 -89.95 -9.49
N ASP A 671 3.14 -89.61 -8.30
CA ASP A 671 2.31 -88.93 -7.31
C ASP A 671 2.53 -87.42 -7.47
N LEU A 672 1.44 -86.69 -7.70
CA LEU A 672 1.43 -85.25 -7.88
C LEU A 672 0.74 -84.59 -6.67
N SER A 673 1.43 -83.61 -6.10
CA SER A 673 0.86 -82.63 -5.17
C SER A 673 1.04 -81.25 -5.79
N PHE A 674 0.09 -80.34 -5.64
CA PHE A 674 0.25 -78.99 -6.22
C PHE A 674 -0.38 -77.92 -5.35
N ALA A 675 0.13 -76.69 -5.49
CA ALA A 675 -0.33 -75.51 -4.77
C ALA A 675 -0.55 -74.34 -5.74
N GLU A 676 -1.54 -73.50 -5.45
CA GLU A 676 -1.80 -72.25 -6.16
C GLU A 676 -1.10 -71.09 -5.44
N SER A 677 -0.49 -70.20 -6.21
CA SER A 677 0.06 -68.93 -5.75
C SER A 677 -0.39 -67.80 -6.67
N ARG A 678 -0.51 -66.58 -6.14
CA ARG A 678 -0.87 -65.38 -6.90
C ARG A 678 0.30 -64.43 -6.97
N VAL A 679 0.67 -64.03 -8.19
CA VAL A 679 1.68 -63.01 -8.44
C VAL A 679 1.03 -61.91 -9.27
N GLY A 680 0.68 -60.79 -8.62
CA GLY A 680 -0.17 -59.74 -9.21
C GLY A 680 -1.56 -60.26 -9.56
N HIS A 681 -1.96 -60.12 -10.83
CA HIS A 681 -3.24 -60.63 -11.35
C HIS A 681 -3.17 -62.04 -11.95
N ARG A 682 -2.00 -62.70 -11.98
CA ARG A 682 -1.82 -64.04 -12.56
C ARG A 682 -1.85 -65.14 -11.51
N ARG A 683 -2.57 -66.22 -11.76
CA ARG A 683 -2.54 -67.44 -10.96
C ARG A 683 -1.45 -68.38 -11.49
N LEU A 684 -0.60 -68.86 -10.59
CA LEU A 684 0.46 -69.82 -10.89
C LEU A 684 0.24 -71.09 -10.08
N PHE A 685 0.41 -72.24 -10.73
CA PHE A 685 0.26 -73.55 -10.10
C PHE A 685 1.61 -74.24 -10.04
N THR A 686 2.09 -74.54 -8.83
CA THR A 686 3.35 -75.25 -8.63
C THR A 686 3.07 -76.68 -8.18
N GLY A 687 3.43 -77.64 -9.02
CA GLY A 687 3.33 -79.08 -8.76
C GLY A 687 4.67 -79.67 -8.33
N ILE A 688 4.62 -80.54 -7.31
CA ILE A 688 5.69 -81.44 -6.90
C ILE A 688 5.29 -82.84 -7.38
N ILE A 689 6.10 -83.43 -8.25
CA ILE A 689 5.86 -84.72 -8.88
C ILE A 689 6.94 -85.70 -8.42
N ARG A 690 6.50 -86.82 -7.85
CA ARG A 690 7.37 -87.91 -7.38
C ARG A 690 7.13 -89.17 -8.18
N ASP A 691 8.19 -89.80 -8.67
CA ASP A 691 8.10 -91.13 -9.32
C ASP A 691 7.91 -92.23 -8.28
N VAL A 692 6.83 -93.01 -8.42
CA VAL A 692 6.48 -94.14 -7.54
C VAL A 692 6.41 -95.47 -8.29
N THR A 693 6.97 -95.53 -9.51
CA THR A 693 6.90 -96.70 -10.39
C THR A 693 7.50 -97.95 -9.74
N GLU A 694 8.70 -97.85 -9.17
CA GLU A 694 9.34 -99.00 -8.50
C GLU A 694 8.58 -99.44 -7.24
N ARG A 695 8.12 -98.46 -6.45
CA ARG A 695 7.35 -98.72 -5.24
C ARG A 695 6.07 -99.50 -5.56
N ARG A 696 5.32 -99.10 -6.59
CA ARG A 696 4.11 -99.81 -7.03
C ARG A 696 4.39 -101.21 -7.57
N ARG A 697 5.46 -101.40 -8.34
CA ARG A 697 5.86 -102.72 -8.84
C ARG A 697 6.23 -103.67 -7.69
N ALA A 698 6.94 -103.18 -6.69
CA ALA A 698 7.29 -103.97 -5.50
C ALA A 698 6.04 -104.35 -4.69
N GLU A 699 5.10 -103.43 -4.55
CA GLU A 699 3.83 -103.67 -3.85
C GLU A 699 2.95 -104.71 -4.56
N SER A 700 2.76 -104.60 -5.88
CA SER A 700 2.02 -105.60 -6.68
C SER A 700 2.69 -106.98 -6.62
N ARG A 701 4.03 -107.06 -6.68
CA ARG A 701 4.76 -108.33 -6.52
C ARG A 701 4.54 -108.96 -5.14
N ARG A 702 4.59 -108.14 -4.08
CA ARG A 702 4.35 -108.60 -2.71
C ARG A 702 2.90 -109.07 -2.53
N ASN A 703 1.91 -108.34 -3.06
CA ASN A 703 0.51 -108.73 -3.00
C ASN A 703 0.27 -110.07 -3.72
N THR A 704 0.89 -110.26 -4.88
CA THR A 704 0.83 -111.53 -5.63
C THR A 704 1.41 -112.68 -4.81
N GLN A 705 2.59 -112.50 -4.19
CA GLN A 705 3.19 -113.53 -3.34
C GLN A 705 2.31 -113.91 -2.14
N HIS A 706 1.72 -112.91 -1.46
CA HIS A 706 0.79 -113.16 -0.35
C HIS A 706 -0.46 -113.92 -0.81
N ALA A 707 -1.04 -113.51 -1.94
CA ALA A 707 -2.22 -114.17 -2.50
C ALA A 707 -1.93 -115.64 -2.90
N VAL A 708 -0.81 -115.88 -3.57
CA VAL A 708 -0.35 -117.24 -3.94
C VAL A 708 -0.12 -118.10 -2.69
N THR A 709 0.57 -117.57 -1.69
CA THR A 709 0.87 -118.31 -0.45
C THR A 709 -0.41 -118.69 0.30
N ARG A 710 -1.37 -117.76 0.39
CA ARG A 710 -2.67 -118.01 1.03
C ARG A 710 -3.43 -119.14 0.33
N ILE A 711 -3.56 -119.07 -1.00
CA ILE A 711 -4.31 -120.08 -1.77
C ILE A 711 -3.67 -121.46 -1.65
N LEU A 712 -2.34 -121.56 -1.68
CA LEU A 712 -1.63 -122.82 -1.47
C LEU A 712 -1.82 -123.39 -0.06
N SER A 713 -1.93 -122.54 0.96
CA SER A 713 -2.14 -122.99 2.36
C SER A 713 -3.55 -123.52 2.65
N GLU A 714 -4.56 -123.04 1.90
CA GLU A 714 -5.96 -123.43 2.08
C GLU A 714 -6.36 -124.66 1.26
N ALA A 715 -5.56 -125.05 0.27
CA ALA A 715 -5.88 -126.15 -0.65
C ALA A 715 -5.33 -127.49 -0.16
N GLY A 716 -6.13 -128.56 -0.32
CA GLY A 716 -5.71 -129.93 0.01
C GLY A 716 -4.67 -130.52 -0.94
N SER A 717 -4.56 -129.98 -2.16
CA SER A 717 -3.54 -130.35 -3.14
C SER A 717 -3.24 -129.21 -4.11
N ILE A 718 -2.09 -129.26 -4.80
CA ILE A 718 -1.74 -128.31 -5.87
C ILE A 718 -2.79 -128.33 -7.00
N ALA A 719 -3.39 -129.48 -7.28
CA ALA A 719 -4.42 -129.60 -8.31
C ALA A 719 -5.66 -128.76 -7.95
N ASP A 720 -6.10 -128.79 -6.69
CA ASP A 720 -7.27 -128.02 -6.21
C ASP A 720 -6.99 -126.51 -6.16
N ALA A 721 -5.73 -126.13 -5.89
CA ALA A 721 -5.31 -124.73 -5.82
C ALA A 721 -5.20 -124.05 -7.19
N THR A 722 -4.97 -124.83 -8.25
CA THR A 722 -4.52 -124.33 -9.56
C THR A 722 -5.45 -123.27 -10.19
N PRO A 723 -6.78 -123.48 -10.27
CA PRO A 723 -7.67 -122.50 -10.89
C PRO A 723 -7.68 -121.16 -10.14
N ARG A 724 -7.71 -121.23 -8.81
CA ARG A 724 -7.67 -120.04 -7.93
C ARG A 724 -6.32 -119.31 -7.99
N LEU A 725 -5.23 -120.05 -8.11
CA LEU A 725 -3.89 -119.48 -8.28
C LEU A 725 -3.75 -118.71 -9.58
N LEU A 726 -4.15 -119.31 -10.70
CA LEU A 726 -4.09 -118.65 -12.01
C LEU A 726 -4.93 -117.37 -12.02
N GLN A 727 -6.15 -117.42 -11.48
CA GLN A 727 -7.01 -116.25 -11.33
C GLN A 727 -6.33 -115.15 -10.50
N SER A 728 -5.87 -115.47 -9.30
CA SER A 728 -5.35 -114.47 -8.38
C SER A 728 -4.04 -113.85 -8.84
N ILE A 729 -3.16 -114.64 -9.48
CA ILE A 729 -1.92 -114.12 -10.09
C ILE A 729 -2.28 -113.15 -11.22
N CYS A 730 -3.22 -113.53 -12.09
CA CYS A 730 -3.62 -112.69 -13.19
C CYS A 730 -4.28 -111.40 -12.72
N GLU A 731 -5.16 -111.45 -11.71
CA GLU A 731 -5.78 -110.26 -11.13
C GLU A 731 -4.77 -109.34 -10.42
N CYS A 732 -3.79 -109.89 -9.69
CA CYS A 732 -2.78 -109.10 -8.97
C CYS A 732 -1.75 -108.44 -9.92
N LEU A 733 -1.49 -109.05 -11.07
CA LEU A 733 -0.55 -108.57 -12.09
C LEU A 733 -1.23 -107.91 -13.29
N ASP A 734 -2.56 -107.83 -13.29
CA ASP A 734 -3.42 -107.39 -14.40
C ASP A 734 -3.18 -108.14 -15.73
N TRP A 735 -2.82 -109.42 -15.65
CA TRP A 735 -2.71 -110.30 -16.82
C TRP A 735 -4.09 -110.77 -17.26
N LYS A 736 -4.30 -110.88 -18.58
CA LYS A 736 -5.62 -111.21 -19.15
C LYS A 736 -5.81 -112.70 -19.42
N PHE A 737 -4.73 -113.49 -19.39
CA PHE A 737 -4.74 -114.91 -19.75
C PHE A 737 -3.57 -115.65 -19.10
N ALA A 738 -3.79 -116.89 -18.64
CA ALA A 738 -2.72 -117.79 -18.19
C ALA A 738 -3.12 -119.27 -18.33
N GLU A 739 -2.12 -120.13 -18.54
CA GLU A 739 -2.28 -121.59 -18.63
C GLU A 739 -1.27 -122.31 -17.75
N MET A 740 -1.68 -123.46 -17.21
CA MET A 740 -0.80 -124.35 -16.48
C MET A 740 -0.67 -125.69 -17.20
N TRP A 741 0.57 -126.05 -17.50
CA TRP A 741 0.93 -127.28 -18.19
C TRP A 741 1.68 -128.23 -17.25
N ARG A 742 1.44 -129.54 -17.38
CA ARG A 742 2.13 -130.58 -16.61
C ARG A 742 2.52 -131.74 -17.50
N VAL A 743 3.75 -132.24 -17.34
CA VAL A 743 4.23 -133.46 -18.00
C VAL A 743 3.47 -134.66 -17.45
N ASP A 744 2.87 -135.47 -18.32
CA ASP A 744 2.26 -136.74 -17.94
C ASP A 744 3.36 -137.81 -17.73
N PRO A 745 3.47 -138.40 -16.53
CA PRO A 745 4.55 -139.35 -16.23
C PRO A 745 4.52 -140.64 -17.06
N GLN A 746 3.37 -141.01 -17.63
CA GLN A 746 3.22 -142.26 -18.38
C GLN A 746 3.54 -142.09 -19.86
N THR A 747 3.17 -140.95 -20.45
CA THR A 747 3.37 -140.67 -21.89
C THR A 747 4.56 -139.75 -22.15
N ASN A 748 5.08 -139.07 -21.12
CA ASN A 748 6.13 -138.05 -21.18
C ASN A 748 5.76 -136.84 -22.06
N LEU A 749 4.47 -136.59 -22.29
CA LEU A 749 3.95 -135.44 -23.05
C LEU A 749 3.46 -134.33 -22.10
N LEU A 750 3.62 -133.07 -22.53
CA LEU A 750 3.08 -131.90 -21.82
C LEU A 750 1.58 -131.81 -22.05
N THR A 751 0.80 -131.93 -20.98
CA THR A 751 -0.66 -131.83 -21.01
C THR A 751 -1.11 -130.54 -20.33
N CYS A 752 -1.95 -129.74 -21.00
CA CYS A 752 -2.56 -128.56 -20.39
C CYS A 752 -3.52 -129.02 -19.29
N ARG A 753 -3.30 -128.58 -18.05
CA ARG A 753 -4.12 -128.98 -16.89
C ARG A 753 -5.18 -127.96 -16.54
N GLU A 754 -4.88 -126.67 -16.69
CA GLU A 754 -5.85 -125.63 -16.38
C GLU A 754 -5.58 -124.36 -17.18
N THR A 755 -6.65 -123.61 -17.46
CA THR A 755 -6.59 -122.34 -18.21
C THR A 755 -7.45 -121.32 -17.50
N TRP A 756 -6.93 -120.11 -17.33
CA TRP A 756 -7.69 -118.97 -16.84
C TRP A 756 -7.62 -117.81 -17.83
N HIS A 757 -8.74 -117.13 -18.04
CA HIS A 757 -8.80 -115.93 -18.86
C HIS A 757 -9.76 -114.91 -18.24
N SER A 758 -9.53 -113.63 -18.53
CA SER A 758 -10.50 -112.59 -18.17
C SER A 758 -11.79 -112.76 -18.99
N PRO A 759 -12.97 -112.34 -18.48
CA PRO A 759 -14.23 -112.45 -19.21
C PRO A 759 -14.26 -111.55 -20.45
N SER A 760 -13.73 -112.06 -21.57
CA SER A 760 -13.78 -111.48 -22.92
C SER A 760 -13.96 -112.63 -23.94
N GLU A 761 -14.88 -112.49 -24.89
CA GLU A 761 -15.27 -113.58 -25.82
C GLU A 761 -14.09 -114.18 -26.63
N ASP A 762 -13.12 -113.36 -27.05
CA ASP A 762 -11.97 -113.80 -27.85
C ASP A 762 -11.05 -114.80 -27.11
N LEU A 763 -10.91 -114.66 -25.79
CA LEU A 763 -10.00 -115.50 -25.00
C LEU A 763 -10.63 -116.85 -24.63
N ALA A 764 -11.96 -116.96 -24.62
CA ALA A 764 -12.66 -118.22 -24.36
C ALA A 764 -12.48 -119.21 -25.52
N GLY A 765 -12.49 -118.71 -26.76
CA GLY A 765 -12.18 -119.50 -27.96
C GLY A 765 -10.73 -119.99 -27.97
N PHE A 766 -9.78 -119.10 -27.64
CA PHE A 766 -8.37 -119.46 -27.53
C PHE A 766 -8.11 -120.51 -26.43
N ALA A 767 -8.72 -120.34 -25.25
CA ALA A 767 -8.62 -121.31 -24.15
C ALA A 767 -9.14 -122.70 -24.52
N SER A 768 -10.22 -122.77 -25.31
CA SER A 768 -10.80 -124.05 -25.74
C SER A 768 -9.90 -124.75 -26.77
N ALA A 769 -9.39 -124.03 -27.76
CA ALA A 769 -8.49 -124.57 -28.77
C ALA A 769 -7.18 -125.10 -28.15
N SER A 770 -6.65 -124.41 -27.14
CA SER A 770 -5.42 -124.83 -26.45
C SER A 770 -5.56 -126.17 -25.71
N ARG A 771 -6.78 -126.54 -25.29
CA ARG A 771 -7.07 -127.84 -24.64
C ARG A 771 -7.23 -129.01 -25.63
N GLU A 772 -7.57 -128.76 -26.90
CA GLU A 772 -7.74 -129.83 -27.89
C GLU A 772 -6.40 -130.35 -28.47
N PHE A 773 -5.31 -129.59 -28.32
CA PHE A 773 -3.97 -129.97 -28.80
C PHE A 773 -3.16 -130.86 -27.83
N SER A 774 -3.75 -131.35 -26.73
CA SER A 774 -3.08 -132.11 -25.64
C SER A 774 -3.21 -133.63 -25.72
#